data_AF-A0A8J7QIR7-F1
#
_entry.id   AF-A0A8J7QIR7-F1
#
_cell.length_a   1.000
_cell.length_b   1.000
_cell.length_c   1.000
_cell.angle_alpha   90.00
_cell.angle_beta   90.00
_cell.angle_gamma   90.00
#
_symmetry.space_group_name_H-M   'P 1'
#
loop_
_entity.id
_entity.type
_entity.pdbx_description
1 polymer ?
#
loop_
_entity_poly.entity_id
_entity_poly.type
_entity_poly.pdbx_seq_one_letter_code
_entity_poly.pdbx_strand_id
1 'polypeptide(L)'
;MSTGKTNSGTKTKPVPDITKIDYYQRITAVPIGEIARELLGSRITAQTATQLECDCPNHESVSKRSLQISLDKGLWRCWGCDAYGDVLQLVEFLKFGVTTVKQRGEMPDTHRQARDFLAERAGLPPLGQTRASERAIQNYEKFSHSRERTFDALRVMADLFHKTLLSDEKALAWVRQNYGLTLETIKTLKIGLAQYGRTTIEQLEETHGIKRRDVVRTGLFRLDETHGTLTTLNGRVIFPYWKEGRITFMIGRILPWAKDAGKQPKYKKLPVHDPFNRAYVDPSINNGAIYNEDCMRAKPKEVLITEGVTDCIAAMQQGFAAISPVTVQFRDRDVPRLLELLKHKPMVYICLDNELSGVGLKGALKLAKTLEESGIRPKIITLPLGETQQAARQLLATAYGVSASADPKNLKAGVSNPTPERLAEVDRLIGQSKIDLNAYFAAGNTPAQFRSVLGAARHRVELMIDQLSLAVDDELMFQERKEVLTEVARQPEFFIKKCLDRIRNHYGKKAMSYQTLRSELKEAKKAVKEERDYQEVSQALEEEWEKAKPGSCREAILLYESKRPPYWRPSNERIAEIIFEWFQENGGEFVSLPGPRAALFFENELLEINHKDNAVYKPFQTAFHTHTGFTRVDIRGREIIERIQYMALEHGVKCKEFTWLHTVLEEYAVFFNLNNDAGEIAKITPSGVEIIPNGANEDGIFLRRSEKIDPITYVPDVDIRQADEILARLLDENLACSAGDRRFLSAWLQCFLLLDFAGTRPMTRFEGPYKCGKSNGVKLLTTLLYGEPQQKIDTGAARYSDAAANPLTALDNVEVEDADRQMIQFLLTATTKIIREKRDVNSSSGTVQEQAKCLIVTTGIEPLGEQLGEILSRLFTVKFSKKHMSTEFNETDMTIEIRKQRDYLISAIMHKTARVLAMIERGQIRTCMSLLRSSLGEFFQDRANDYLSLMYLMTHCADTPENQETALTKLSPEFVESLRGFDTKTTEIATEGHPIALALSAFFRSFGAALEADTLKKGKGAEAIHLERFLLRPNQPNELKDVLTKDLFRTLALVASTYRLNFPYTSNYQFAQRFADELGVVEKAGFKITRRKAGGNKLRYTIAVLDDDTAEKTAGDTSKPKLSLVK
;
A
#
# COMPACT_ATOMS: atom_id res chain seq x y z
N MET A 1 4.64 -21.32 -37.05
CA MET A 1 5.34 -21.96 -35.93
C MET A 1 5.12 -21.11 -34.69
N SER A 2 4.22 -21.59 -33.83
CA SER A 2 3.84 -20.99 -32.55
C SER A 2 4.86 -21.42 -31.48
N THR A 3 5.39 -20.47 -30.71
CA THR A 3 6.11 -20.77 -29.47
C THR A 3 5.49 -19.98 -28.32
N GLY A 4 4.52 -20.61 -27.66
CA GLY A 4 3.97 -20.13 -26.41
C GLY A 4 4.94 -20.41 -25.26
N LYS A 5 5.26 -19.37 -24.48
CA LYS A 5 5.75 -19.51 -23.10
C LYS A 5 4.69 -18.94 -22.17
N THR A 6 4.00 -19.84 -21.49
CA THR A 6 3.05 -19.57 -20.40
C THR A 6 3.81 -19.13 -19.16
N ASN A 7 3.54 -17.91 -18.67
CA ASN A 7 4.07 -17.42 -17.40
C ASN A 7 3.08 -17.80 -16.29
N SER A 8 3.35 -18.91 -15.58
CA SER A 8 2.57 -19.37 -14.43
C SER A 8 3.01 -18.63 -13.16
N GLY A 9 2.54 -17.40 -12.98
CA GLY A 9 2.61 -16.70 -11.69
C GLY A 9 1.49 -17.18 -10.77
N THR A 10 1.78 -18.18 -9.93
CA THR A 10 0.89 -18.58 -8.83
C THR A 10 0.73 -17.42 -7.85
N LYS A 11 -0.40 -16.72 -7.92
CA LYS A 11 -0.86 -15.80 -6.87
C LYS A 11 -1.00 -16.61 -5.57
N THR A 12 -0.09 -16.43 -4.63
CA THR A 12 -0.25 -16.92 -3.25
C THR A 12 -1.48 -16.25 -2.66
N LYS A 13 -2.54 -17.03 -2.42
CA LYS A 13 -3.71 -16.58 -1.66
C LYS A 13 -3.25 -16.10 -0.27
N PRO A 14 -3.84 -15.03 0.28
CA PRO A 14 -3.55 -14.62 1.65
C PRO A 14 -3.88 -15.77 2.61
N VAL A 15 -2.94 -16.06 3.52
CA VAL A 15 -3.09 -17.09 4.55
C VAL A 15 -4.19 -16.63 5.54
N PRO A 16 -5.24 -17.43 5.79
CA PRO A 16 -6.30 -17.05 6.72
C PRO A 16 -5.76 -16.88 8.14
N ASP A 17 -6.25 -15.88 8.86
CA ASP A 17 -5.96 -15.68 10.28
C ASP A 17 -6.61 -16.82 11.11
N ILE A 18 -5.77 -17.67 11.69
CA ILE A 18 -6.17 -18.88 12.43
C ILE A 18 -6.76 -18.53 13.80
N THR A 19 -6.56 -17.30 14.29
CA THR A 19 -7.07 -16.86 15.60
C THR A 19 -8.59 -16.73 15.64
N LYS A 20 -9.27 -16.69 14.49
CA LYS A 20 -10.74 -16.59 14.37
C LYS A 20 -11.43 -17.84 13.82
N ILE A 21 -10.68 -18.92 13.52
CA ILE A 21 -11.20 -20.10 12.80
C ILE A 21 -11.04 -21.36 13.64
N ASP A 22 -12.10 -22.16 13.79
CA ASP A 22 -11.98 -23.50 14.35
C ASP A 22 -11.42 -24.49 13.32
N TYR A 23 -10.10 -24.46 13.14
CA TYR A 23 -9.32 -25.31 12.24
C TYR A 23 -9.73 -26.80 12.31
N TYR A 24 -9.85 -27.37 13.52
CA TYR A 24 -10.28 -28.75 13.72
C TYR A 24 -11.72 -29.01 13.25
N GLN A 25 -12.68 -28.08 13.44
CA GLN A 25 -14.03 -28.22 12.86
C GLN A 25 -13.98 -28.31 11.33
N ARG A 26 -13.15 -27.51 10.68
CA ARG A 26 -13.11 -27.47 9.21
C ARG A 26 -12.51 -28.74 8.62
N ILE A 27 -11.48 -29.30 9.25
CA ILE A 27 -10.90 -30.57 8.80
C ILE A 27 -11.81 -31.77 9.13
N THR A 28 -12.55 -31.75 10.25
CA THR A 28 -13.51 -32.82 10.58
C THR A 28 -14.82 -32.71 9.80
N ALA A 29 -15.09 -31.55 9.19
CA ALA A 29 -16.21 -31.36 8.28
C ALA A 29 -16.00 -32.01 6.90
N VAL A 30 -14.78 -32.42 6.56
CA VAL A 30 -14.47 -33.12 5.30
C VAL A 30 -15.33 -34.41 5.20
N PRO A 31 -16.05 -34.65 4.09
CA PRO A 31 -16.96 -35.79 4.00
C PRO A 31 -16.24 -37.14 4.19
N ILE A 32 -16.56 -37.85 5.27
CA ILE A 32 -15.91 -39.13 5.61
C ILE A 32 -15.99 -40.16 4.46
N GLY A 33 -17.07 -40.14 3.67
CA GLY A 33 -17.26 -41.03 2.53
C GLY A 33 -16.32 -40.75 1.37
N GLU A 34 -15.88 -39.51 1.17
CA GLU A 34 -14.90 -39.17 0.13
C GLU A 34 -13.53 -39.72 0.54
N ILE A 35 -13.14 -39.49 1.79
CA ILE A 35 -11.89 -40.01 2.37
C ILE A 35 -11.88 -41.54 2.41
N ALA A 36 -12.99 -42.17 2.80
CA ALA A 36 -13.10 -43.62 2.83
C ALA A 36 -12.93 -44.23 1.44
N ARG A 37 -13.57 -43.64 0.40
CA ARG A 37 -13.42 -44.12 -0.98
C ARG A 37 -12.00 -43.92 -1.51
N GLU A 38 -11.36 -42.82 -1.13
CA GLU A 38 -9.97 -42.54 -1.48
C GLU A 38 -9.01 -43.57 -0.87
N LEU A 39 -9.14 -43.85 0.43
CA LEU A 39 -8.16 -44.65 1.16
C LEU A 39 -8.44 -46.16 1.14
N LEU A 40 -9.70 -46.59 1.01
CA LEU A 40 -10.06 -48.02 1.04
C LEU A 40 -10.23 -48.61 -0.36
N GLY A 41 -10.62 -47.83 -1.37
CA GLY A 41 -10.75 -48.27 -2.76
C GLY A 41 -11.47 -49.61 -2.92
N SER A 42 -10.73 -50.63 -3.36
CA SER A 42 -11.23 -52.00 -3.61
C SER A 42 -11.66 -52.78 -2.35
N ARG A 43 -11.39 -52.26 -1.14
CA ARG A 43 -11.83 -52.88 0.13
C ARG A 43 -13.28 -52.57 0.48
N ILE A 44 -13.97 -51.71 -0.27
CA ILE A 44 -15.40 -51.44 -0.06
C ILE A 44 -16.19 -52.63 -0.63
N THR A 45 -16.85 -53.40 0.23
CA THR A 45 -17.56 -54.63 -0.14
C THR A 45 -19.07 -54.44 -0.32
N ALA A 46 -19.66 -53.42 0.29
CA ALA A 46 -21.03 -53.00 0.02
C ALA A 46 -21.23 -51.50 0.29
N GLN A 47 -22.20 -50.89 -0.41
CA GLN A 47 -22.54 -49.47 -0.25
C GLN A 47 -24.06 -49.27 -0.34
N THR A 48 -24.59 -48.49 0.60
CA THR A 48 -25.95 -47.93 0.57
C THR A 48 -25.89 -46.40 0.48
N ALA A 49 -27.05 -45.72 0.47
CA ALA A 49 -27.11 -44.26 0.49
C ALA A 49 -26.49 -43.65 1.76
N THR A 50 -26.49 -44.40 2.87
CA THR A 50 -26.10 -43.90 4.20
C THR A 50 -24.91 -44.64 4.80
N GLN A 51 -24.45 -45.75 4.22
CA GLN A 51 -23.40 -46.58 4.82
C GLN A 51 -22.45 -47.21 3.79
N LEU A 52 -21.19 -47.36 4.16
CA LEU A 52 -20.21 -48.22 3.49
C LEU A 52 -19.86 -49.40 4.42
N GLU A 53 -19.82 -50.61 3.87
CA GLU A 53 -19.25 -51.79 4.51
C GLU A 53 -17.92 -52.12 3.82
N CYS A 54 -16.88 -52.28 4.62
CA CYS A 54 -15.50 -52.38 4.16
C CYS A 54 -14.77 -53.55 4.82
N ASP A 55 -13.84 -54.14 4.09
CA ASP A 55 -12.83 -55.02 4.62
C ASP A 55 -11.77 -54.19 5.35
N CYS A 56 -11.50 -54.54 6.62
CA CYS A 56 -10.60 -53.73 7.43
C CYS A 56 -9.14 -54.00 7.04
N PRO A 57 -8.30 -52.96 6.83
CA PRO A 57 -6.88 -53.19 6.54
C PRO A 57 -6.07 -53.65 7.76
N ASN A 58 -6.62 -53.52 8.97
CA ASN A 58 -5.90 -53.72 10.24
C ASN A 58 -6.25 -55.03 10.97
N HIS A 59 -7.15 -55.86 10.42
CA HIS A 59 -7.37 -57.25 10.86
C HIS A 59 -7.99 -58.08 9.74
N GLU A 60 -7.90 -59.40 9.84
CA GLU A 60 -8.57 -60.31 8.91
C GLU A 60 -9.99 -60.64 9.40
N SER A 61 -10.99 -60.29 8.60
CA SER A 61 -12.41 -60.58 8.88
C SER A 61 -12.97 -61.62 7.91
N VAL A 62 -13.63 -62.64 8.45
CA VAL A 62 -14.34 -63.65 7.64
C VAL A 62 -15.45 -63.02 6.79
N SER A 63 -16.16 -62.02 7.34
CA SER A 63 -17.26 -61.37 6.61
C SER A 63 -16.78 -60.32 5.61
N LYS A 64 -15.52 -59.84 5.73
CA LYS A 64 -14.96 -58.70 4.98
C LYS A 64 -15.83 -57.43 5.03
N ARG A 65 -16.64 -57.29 6.10
CA ARG A 65 -17.61 -56.21 6.33
C ARG A 65 -17.52 -55.64 7.74
N SER A 66 -16.39 -55.88 8.40
CA SER A 66 -16.13 -55.52 9.80
C SER A 66 -15.96 -54.02 10.01
N LEU A 67 -15.48 -53.29 9.00
CA LEU A 67 -15.36 -51.84 9.05
C LEU A 67 -16.60 -51.21 8.42
N GLN A 68 -17.40 -50.53 9.24
CA GLN A 68 -18.62 -49.85 8.80
C GLN A 68 -18.45 -48.35 8.93
N ILE A 69 -18.80 -47.61 7.86
CA ILE A 69 -18.66 -46.15 7.79
C ILE A 69 -20.04 -45.57 7.50
N SER A 70 -20.59 -44.83 8.45
CA SER A 70 -21.88 -44.14 8.34
C SER A 70 -21.70 -42.78 7.68
N LEU A 71 -22.16 -42.66 6.44
CA LEU A 71 -22.03 -41.46 5.60
C LEU A 71 -22.91 -40.30 6.11
N ASP A 72 -24.08 -40.63 6.66
CA ASP A 72 -25.03 -39.69 7.25
C ASP A 72 -24.56 -39.17 8.61
N LYS A 73 -23.90 -40.02 9.41
CA LYS A 73 -23.40 -39.67 10.75
C LYS A 73 -21.99 -39.09 10.76
N GLY A 74 -21.23 -39.25 9.69
CA GLY A 74 -19.83 -38.82 9.64
C GLY A 74 -18.90 -39.64 10.54
N LEU A 75 -19.29 -40.89 10.87
CA LEU A 75 -18.59 -41.76 11.80
C LEU A 75 -18.21 -43.09 11.16
N TRP A 76 -17.28 -43.79 11.80
CA TRP A 76 -16.96 -45.17 11.47
C TRP A 76 -16.77 -46.02 12.72
N ARG A 77 -16.94 -47.33 12.57
CA ARG A 77 -16.56 -48.34 13.56
C ARG A 77 -16.04 -49.59 12.87
N CYS A 78 -14.95 -50.11 13.39
CA CYS A 78 -14.49 -51.46 13.11
C CYS A 78 -14.91 -52.39 14.25
N TRP A 79 -15.77 -53.37 13.96
CA TRP A 79 -16.24 -54.34 14.96
C TRP A 79 -15.18 -55.35 15.39
N GLY A 80 -14.18 -55.62 14.54
CA GLY A 80 -13.08 -56.54 14.86
C GLY A 80 -11.98 -55.87 15.70
N CYS A 81 -11.60 -54.63 15.36
CA CYS A 81 -10.55 -53.90 16.08
C CYS A 81 -11.08 -53.12 17.31
N ASP A 82 -12.40 -53.09 17.52
CA ASP A 82 -13.11 -52.20 18.46
C ASP A 82 -12.68 -50.71 18.36
N ALA A 83 -12.27 -50.29 17.17
CA ALA A 83 -11.86 -48.92 16.87
C ALA A 83 -13.04 -48.15 16.26
N TYR A 84 -13.15 -46.86 16.58
CA TYR A 84 -14.19 -45.98 16.08
C TYR A 84 -13.70 -44.53 16.08
N GLY A 85 -14.43 -43.64 15.42
CA GLY A 85 -14.17 -42.21 15.47
C GLY A 85 -14.84 -41.45 14.32
N ASP A 86 -14.40 -40.21 14.13
CA ASP A 86 -14.79 -39.40 12.98
C ASP A 86 -13.80 -39.56 11.81
N VAL A 87 -13.90 -38.70 10.80
CA VAL A 87 -13.02 -38.71 9.62
C VAL A 87 -11.53 -38.56 9.97
N LEU A 88 -11.18 -37.81 11.01
CA LEU A 88 -9.79 -37.63 11.44
C LEU A 88 -9.22 -38.94 12.00
N GLN A 89 -9.96 -39.60 12.89
CA GLN A 89 -9.53 -40.91 13.37
C GLN A 89 -9.66 -42.01 12.33
N LEU A 90 -10.52 -41.86 11.31
CA LEU A 90 -10.53 -42.79 10.19
C LEU A 90 -9.21 -42.71 9.43
N VAL A 91 -8.75 -41.51 9.08
CA VAL A 91 -7.46 -41.31 8.41
C VAL A 91 -6.33 -41.87 9.27
N GLU A 92 -6.33 -41.56 10.56
CA GLU A 92 -5.32 -42.06 11.49
C GLU A 92 -5.31 -43.60 11.54
N PHE A 93 -6.48 -44.22 11.68
CA PHE A 93 -6.64 -45.67 11.74
C PHE A 93 -6.22 -46.35 10.45
N LEU A 94 -6.63 -45.81 9.29
CA LEU A 94 -6.33 -46.40 8.00
C LEU A 94 -4.85 -46.27 7.63
N LYS A 95 -4.18 -45.19 8.06
CA LYS A 95 -2.76 -44.96 7.75
C LYS A 95 -1.81 -45.62 8.76
N PHE A 96 -2.19 -45.68 10.03
CA PHE A 96 -1.28 -46.03 11.13
C PHE A 96 -1.78 -47.17 12.02
N GLY A 97 -2.99 -47.69 11.80
CA GLY A 97 -3.55 -48.79 12.59
C GLY A 97 -3.99 -48.42 14.02
N VAL A 98 -3.85 -47.17 14.42
CA VAL A 98 -4.12 -46.66 15.77
C VAL A 98 -5.13 -45.51 15.77
N THR A 99 -5.71 -45.19 16.92
CA THR A 99 -6.59 -44.00 17.07
C THR A 99 -6.32 -43.27 18.38
N THR A 100 -6.44 -41.94 18.37
CA THR A 100 -6.28 -41.12 19.58
C THR A 100 -7.55 -40.95 20.43
N VAL A 101 -8.65 -41.64 20.12
CA VAL A 101 -9.97 -41.47 20.80
C VAL A 101 -9.92 -41.64 22.33
N LYS A 102 -8.86 -42.27 22.87
CA LYS A 102 -8.69 -42.52 24.32
C LYS A 102 -7.33 -42.08 24.89
N GLN A 103 -6.49 -41.38 24.11
CA GLN A 103 -5.15 -41.02 24.57
C GLN A 103 -5.13 -39.73 25.40
N ARG A 104 -4.22 -39.67 26.38
CA ARG A 104 -3.96 -38.50 27.25
C ARG A 104 -2.51 -38.06 27.03
N GLY A 105 -2.26 -36.77 26.87
CA GLY A 105 -0.90 -36.22 26.72
C GLY A 105 -0.78 -35.29 25.53
N GLU A 106 0.45 -35.04 25.10
CA GLU A 106 0.72 -34.32 23.86
C GLU A 106 0.21 -35.11 22.66
N MET A 107 -0.20 -34.38 21.61
CA MET A 107 -0.73 -35.00 20.42
C MET A 107 0.36 -35.84 19.73
N PRO A 108 0.13 -37.11 19.39
CA PRO A 108 1.14 -37.94 18.72
C PRO A 108 1.30 -37.52 17.25
N ASP A 109 2.43 -37.90 16.64
CA ASP A 109 2.73 -37.62 15.23
C ASP A 109 1.71 -38.24 14.27
N THR A 110 1.16 -39.41 14.60
CA THR A 110 0.11 -40.08 13.80
C THR A 110 -1.10 -39.18 13.61
N HIS A 111 -1.50 -38.49 14.68
CA HIS A 111 -2.64 -37.58 14.66
C HIS A 111 -2.31 -36.27 13.95
N ARG A 112 -1.11 -35.71 14.15
CA ARG A 112 -0.66 -34.53 13.40
C ARG A 112 -0.64 -34.78 11.89
N GLN A 113 -0.17 -35.94 11.46
CA GLN A 113 -0.17 -36.33 10.05
C GLN A 113 -1.58 -36.54 9.49
N ALA A 114 -2.48 -37.18 10.25
CA ALA A 114 -3.87 -37.34 9.86
C ALA A 114 -4.60 -35.98 9.76
N ARG A 115 -4.30 -35.05 10.67
CA ARG A 115 -4.78 -33.66 10.65
C ARG A 115 -4.32 -32.94 9.40
N ASP A 116 -3.02 -32.98 9.10
CA ASP A 116 -2.44 -32.26 7.96
C ASP A 116 -2.95 -32.83 6.63
N PHE A 117 -3.17 -34.16 6.56
CA PHE A 117 -3.81 -34.81 5.41
C PHE A 117 -5.25 -34.29 5.15
N LEU A 118 -6.03 -34.05 6.21
CA LEU A 118 -7.36 -33.48 6.07
C LEU A 118 -7.34 -31.97 5.85
N ALA A 119 -6.34 -31.26 6.38
CA ALA A 119 -6.15 -29.83 6.16
C ALA A 119 -6.00 -29.52 4.66
N GLU A 120 -5.17 -30.29 3.96
CA GLU A 120 -5.01 -30.18 2.51
C GLU A 120 -6.34 -30.29 1.76
N ARG A 121 -7.18 -31.28 2.13
CA ARG A 121 -8.49 -31.52 1.51
C ARG A 121 -9.56 -30.50 1.93
N ALA A 122 -9.39 -29.88 3.09
CA ALA A 122 -10.20 -28.75 3.54
C ALA A 122 -9.74 -27.40 2.95
N GLY A 123 -8.66 -27.38 2.14
CA GLY A 123 -8.08 -26.16 1.60
C GLY A 123 -7.40 -25.29 2.66
N LEU A 124 -6.93 -25.89 3.75
CA LEU A 124 -6.26 -25.25 4.88
C LEU A 124 -4.76 -25.59 4.89
N PRO A 125 -3.89 -24.64 5.31
CA PRO A 125 -2.48 -24.93 5.49
C PRO A 125 -2.26 -25.90 6.67
N PRO A 126 -1.24 -26.78 6.64
CA PRO A 126 -0.81 -27.54 7.81
C PRO A 126 -0.44 -26.59 8.96
N LEU A 127 -0.87 -26.86 10.21
CA LEU A 127 -0.63 -25.93 11.34
C LEU A 127 0.86 -25.60 11.54
N GLY A 128 1.76 -26.56 11.29
CA GLY A 128 3.21 -26.35 11.38
C GLY A 128 3.81 -25.44 10.29
N GLN A 129 3.06 -25.08 9.26
CA GLN A 129 3.49 -24.17 8.17
C GLN A 129 2.85 -22.78 8.29
N THR A 130 2.12 -22.54 9.38
CA THR A 130 1.44 -21.27 9.61
C THR A 130 2.38 -20.30 10.34
N ARG A 131 2.24 -18.99 10.14
CA ARG A 131 3.00 -17.96 10.89
C ARG A 131 2.64 -17.90 12.38
N ALA A 132 1.85 -18.85 12.90
CA ALA A 132 1.47 -18.92 14.29
C ALA A 132 2.64 -19.42 15.14
N SER A 133 2.86 -18.82 16.31
CA SER A 133 3.89 -19.28 17.24
C SER A 133 3.60 -20.69 17.74
N GLU A 134 4.64 -21.43 18.09
CA GLU A 134 4.52 -22.78 18.67
C GLU A 134 3.62 -22.80 19.91
N ARG A 135 3.68 -21.73 20.73
CA ARG A 135 2.79 -21.52 21.88
C ARG A 135 1.31 -21.35 21.47
N ALA A 136 1.03 -20.68 20.36
CA ALA A 136 -0.33 -20.52 19.84
C ALA A 136 -0.89 -21.86 19.31
N ILE A 137 -0.07 -22.65 18.61
CA ILE A 137 -0.43 -23.99 18.13
C ILE A 137 -0.72 -24.92 19.31
N GLN A 138 0.15 -24.94 20.34
CA GLN A 138 -0.06 -25.72 21.56
C GLN A 138 -1.31 -25.29 22.33
N ASN A 139 -1.60 -23.99 22.42
CA ASN A 139 -2.81 -23.49 23.05
C ASN A 139 -4.08 -23.93 22.29
N TYR A 140 -4.02 -23.94 20.96
CA TYR A 140 -5.12 -24.40 20.11
C TYR A 140 -5.36 -25.91 20.26
N GLU A 141 -4.31 -26.72 20.24
CA GLU A 141 -4.39 -28.17 20.50
C GLU A 141 -4.93 -28.45 21.91
N LYS A 142 -4.47 -27.71 22.93
CA LYS A 142 -5.00 -27.79 24.31
C LYS A 142 -6.49 -27.43 24.39
N PHE A 143 -6.93 -26.38 23.68
CA PHE A 143 -8.33 -25.99 23.65
C PHE A 143 -9.19 -27.07 22.98
N SER A 144 -8.75 -27.60 21.83
CA SER A 144 -9.40 -28.70 21.10
C SER A 144 -9.55 -29.97 21.97
N HIS A 145 -8.46 -30.42 22.59
CA HIS A 145 -8.50 -31.54 23.54
C HIS A 145 -9.44 -31.30 24.70
N SER A 146 -9.47 -30.06 25.22
CA SER A 146 -10.32 -29.74 26.35
C SER A 146 -11.79 -29.77 25.99
N ARG A 147 -12.15 -29.27 24.79
CA ARG A 147 -13.49 -29.38 24.23
C ARG A 147 -13.89 -30.84 24.02
N GLU A 148 -12.99 -31.68 23.50
CA GLU A 148 -13.29 -33.09 23.25
C GLU A 148 -13.63 -33.85 24.53
N ARG A 149 -12.92 -33.57 25.63
CA ARG A 149 -13.26 -34.12 26.96
C ARG A 149 -14.65 -33.68 27.43
N THR A 150 -15.05 -32.44 27.17
CA THR A 150 -16.39 -31.94 27.51
C THR A 150 -17.47 -32.71 26.72
N PHE A 151 -17.26 -32.96 25.42
CA PHE A 151 -18.20 -33.74 24.61
C PHE A 151 -18.22 -35.22 24.98
N ASP A 152 -17.09 -35.81 25.35
CA ASP A 152 -17.06 -37.19 25.86
C ASP A 152 -17.82 -37.33 27.19
N ALA A 153 -17.68 -36.35 28.09
CA ALA A 153 -18.49 -36.27 29.30
C ALA A 153 -20.00 -36.22 28.98
N LEU A 154 -20.42 -35.39 28.02
CA LEU A 154 -21.81 -35.36 27.54
C LEU A 154 -22.27 -36.71 26.98
N ARG A 155 -21.42 -37.40 26.21
CA ARG A 155 -21.72 -38.71 25.64
C ARG A 155 -21.94 -39.76 26.72
N VAL A 156 -21.04 -39.85 27.70
CA VAL A 156 -21.17 -40.77 28.85
C VAL A 156 -22.48 -40.50 29.61
N MET A 157 -22.81 -39.21 29.82
CA MET A 157 -24.07 -38.83 30.46
C MET A 157 -25.31 -39.26 29.65
N ALA A 158 -25.29 -39.08 28.32
CA ALA A 158 -26.34 -39.61 27.46
C ALA A 158 -26.48 -41.13 27.57
N ASP A 159 -25.38 -41.87 27.61
CA ASP A 159 -25.41 -43.33 27.78
C ASP A 159 -26.02 -43.75 29.12
N LEU A 160 -25.73 -43.03 30.21
CA LEU A 160 -26.33 -43.28 31.52
C LEU A 160 -27.82 -42.93 31.56
N PHE A 161 -28.23 -41.78 31.01
CA PHE A 161 -29.63 -41.42 30.88
C PHE A 161 -30.38 -42.41 29.99
N HIS A 162 -29.75 -42.89 28.92
CA HIS A 162 -30.32 -43.89 28.04
C HIS A 162 -30.56 -45.22 28.77
N LYS A 163 -29.56 -45.73 29.49
CA LYS A 163 -29.72 -46.92 30.36
C LYS A 163 -30.84 -46.72 31.39
N THR A 164 -30.92 -45.52 31.98
CA THR A 164 -31.95 -45.15 32.95
C THR A 164 -33.35 -45.25 32.36
N LEU A 165 -33.58 -44.71 31.16
CA LEU A 165 -34.86 -44.82 30.46
C LEU A 165 -35.22 -46.27 30.14
N LEU A 166 -34.27 -47.07 29.65
CA LEU A 166 -34.51 -48.47 29.33
C LEU A 166 -34.87 -49.32 30.57
N SER A 167 -34.38 -48.92 31.75
CA SER A 167 -34.70 -49.57 33.02
C SER A 167 -36.00 -49.08 33.68
N ASP A 168 -36.61 -48.00 33.18
CA ASP A 168 -37.83 -47.41 33.73
C ASP A 168 -39.01 -47.74 32.79
N GLU A 169 -39.71 -48.84 33.08
CA GLU A 169 -40.80 -49.35 32.25
C GLU A 169 -41.90 -48.32 32.03
N LYS A 170 -42.24 -47.54 33.07
CA LYS A 170 -43.30 -46.54 33.00
C LYS A 170 -42.91 -45.38 32.08
N ALA A 171 -41.70 -44.85 32.24
CA ALA A 171 -41.20 -43.76 31.41
C ALA A 171 -40.99 -44.23 29.95
N LEU A 172 -40.44 -45.43 29.75
CA LEU A 172 -40.24 -46.02 28.42
C LEU A 172 -41.58 -46.24 27.71
N ALA A 173 -42.57 -46.84 28.39
CA ALA A 173 -43.90 -47.03 27.84
C ALA A 173 -44.53 -45.70 27.43
N TRP A 174 -44.41 -44.66 28.27
CA TRP A 174 -44.92 -43.34 27.96
C TRP A 174 -44.23 -42.70 26.75
N VAL A 175 -42.91 -42.76 26.63
CA VAL A 175 -42.19 -42.25 25.45
C VAL A 175 -42.66 -42.97 24.18
N ARG A 176 -42.80 -44.30 24.22
CA ARG A 176 -43.23 -45.09 23.06
C ARG A 176 -44.68 -44.80 22.66
N GLN A 177 -45.58 -44.71 23.63
CA GLN A 177 -47.01 -44.47 23.38
C GLN A 177 -47.29 -43.02 22.99
N ASN A 178 -46.72 -42.05 23.72
CA ASN A 178 -46.99 -40.63 23.50
C ASN A 178 -46.37 -40.12 22.19
N TYR A 179 -45.27 -40.73 21.73
CA TYR A 179 -44.55 -40.26 20.54
C TYR A 179 -44.51 -41.28 19.39
N GLY A 180 -45.08 -42.47 19.54
CA GLY A 180 -45.02 -43.52 18.51
C GLY A 180 -43.59 -43.99 18.18
N LEU A 181 -42.64 -43.82 19.10
CA LEU A 181 -41.23 -44.15 18.86
C LEU A 181 -40.96 -45.64 19.05
N THR A 182 -40.26 -46.24 18.09
CA THR A 182 -39.80 -47.62 18.20
C THR A 182 -38.63 -47.72 19.19
N LEU A 183 -38.42 -48.92 19.73
CA LEU A 183 -37.28 -49.18 20.61
C LEU A 183 -35.93 -48.99 19.87
N GLU A 184 -35.90 -49.27 18.56
CA GLU A 184 -34.72 -49.05 17.73
C GLU A 184 -34.38 -47.57 17.60
N THR A 185 -35.37 -46.72 17.31
CA THR A 185 -35.18 -45.26 17.27
C THR A 185 -34.66 -44.72 18.61
N ILE A 186 -35.24 -45.19 19.73
CA ILE A 186 -34.82 -44.81 21.09
C ILE A 186 -33.34 -45.18 21.34
N LYS A 187 -32.92 -46.38 20.92
CA LYS A 187 -31.53 -46.86 21.03
C LYS A 187 -30.58 -46.06 20.14
N THR A 188 -30.94 -45.86 18.88
CA THR A 188 -30.11 -45.17 17.88
C THR A 188 -29.84 -43.73 18.26
N LEU A 189 -30.87 -43.01 18.73
CA LEU A 189 -30.75 -41.59 19.09
C LEU A 189 -30.29 -41.35 20.54
N LYS A 190 -30.09 -42.43 21.31
CA LYS A 190 -29.74 -42.38 22.75
C LYS A 190 -30.73 -41.55 23.57
N ILE A 191 -32.02 -41.69 23.27
CA ILE A 191 -33.08 -41.04 24.07
C ILE A 191 -33.00 -41.59 25.49
N GLY A 192 -32.99 -40.70 26.48
CA GLY A 192 -32.71 -41.07 27.87
C GLY A 192 -33.68 -40.46 28.86
N LEU A 193 -33.43 -40.71 30.15
CA LEU A 193 -34.20 -40.18 31.27
C LEU A 193 -33.23 -39.66 32.34
N ALA A 194 -33.33 -38.38 32.64
CA ALA A 194 -32.61 -37.77 33.77
C ALA A 194 -33.49 -37.87 35.03
N GLN A 195 -33.20 -38.82 35.91
CA GLN A 195 -33.90 -38.97 37.20
C GLN A 195 -33.20 -38.15 38.30
N TYR A 196 -33.98 -37.63 39.24
CA TYR A 196 -33.47 -36.87 40.39
C TYR A 196 -32.50 -37.72 41.21
N GLY A 197 -31.29 -37.21 41.47
CA GLY A 197 -30.31 -37.82 42.37
C GLY A 197 -29.67 -39.13 41.92
N ARG A 198 -30.03 -39.66 40.73
CA ARG A 198 -29.54 -40.98 40.24
C ARG A 198 -28.16 -40.93 39.58
N THR A 199 -27.72 -39.77 39.11
CA THR A 199 -26.39 -39.62 38.49
C THR A 199 -25.67 -38.48 39.17
N THR A 200 -24.57 -38.81 39.86
CA THR A 200 -23.74 -37.87 40.59
C THR A 200 -22.39 -37.68 39.89
N ILE A 201 -21.65 -36.61 40.22
CA ILE A 201 -20.32 -36.38 39.65
C ILE A 201 -19.34 -37.45 40.14
N GLU A 202 -19.49 -37.85 41.40
CA GLU A 202 -18.64 -38.83 42.07
C GLU A 202 -18.70 -40.20 41.36
N GLN A 203 -19.91 -40.64 40.97
CA GLN A 203 -20.08 -41.87 40.20
C GLN A 203 -19.42 -41.82 38.81
N LEU A 204 -19.42 -40.65 38.16
CA LEU A 204 -18.77 -40.46 36.86
C LEU A 204 -17.25 -40.48 36.96
N GLU A 205 -16.70 -39.90 38.02
CA GLU A 205 -15.27 -39.94 38.31
C GLU A 205 -14.79 -41.37 38.57
N GLU A 206 -15.49 -42.10 39.44
CA GLU A 206 -15.11 -43.46 39.85
C GLU A 206 -15.33 -44.51 38.74
N THR A 207 -16.47 -44.46 38.04
CA THR A 207 -16.87 -45.55 37.11
C THR A 207 -16.39 -45.30 35.69
N HIS A 208 -16.25 -44.04 35.28
CA HIS A 208 -15.99 -43.66 33.90
C HIS A 208 -14.71 -42.82 33.72
N GLY A 209 -14.01 -42.50 34.80
CA GLY A 209 -12.75 -41.75 34.75
C GLY A 209 -12.88 -40.32 34.22
N ILE A 210 -14.10 -39.78 34.20
CA ILE A 210 -14.42 -38.42 33.74
C ILE A 210 -14.26 -37.47 34.92
N LYS A 211 -13.29 -36.57 34.86
CA LYS A 211 -12.98 -35.65 35.96
C LYS A 211 -14.11 -34.65 36.19
N ARG A 212 -14.34 -34.25 37.44
CA ARG A 212 -15.31 -33.23 37.86
C ARG A 212 -15.25 -31.96 37.03
N ARG A 213 -14.04 -31.48 36.71
CA ARG A 213 -13.84 -30.29 35.87
C ARG A 213 -14.46 -30.43 34.48
N ASP A 214 -14.39 -31.62 33.87
CA ASP A 214 -14.88 -31.88 32.52
C ASP A 214 -16.41 -32.07 32.54
N VAL A 215 -16.94 -32.65 33.63
CA VAL A 215 -18.39 -32.78 33.88
C VAL A 215 -19.07 -31.42 34.09
N VAL A 216 -18.53 -30.56 34.96
CA VAL A 216 -19.10 -29.23 35.25
C VAL A 216 -19.13 -28.35 34.00
N ARG A 217 -18.11 -28.48 33.14
CA ARG A 217 -18.02 -27.77 31.86
C ARG A 217 -19.12 -28.11 30.86
N THR A 218 -19.84 -29.22 31.04
CA THR A 218 -20.98 -29.57 30.17
C THR A 218 -22.22 -28.71 30.42
N GLY A 219 -22.30 -28.00 31.56
CA GLY A 219 -23.51 -27.30 31.99
C GLY A 219 -24.66 -28.21 32.45
N LEU A 220 -24.48 -29.55 32.46
CA LEU A 220 -25.49 -30.49 32.93
C LEU A 220 -25.71 -30.43 34.42
N PHE A 221 -24.74 -29.96 35.18
CA PHE A 221 -24.78 -29.94 36.64
C PHE A 221 -24.79 -28.52 37.17
N ARG A 222 -25.63 -28.27 38.17
CA ARG A 222 -25.60 -27.05 38.98
C ARG A 222 -24.93 -27.41 40.31
N LEU A 223 -23.96 -26.60 40.71
CA LEU A 223 -23.31 -26.73 42.02
C LEU A 223 -24.22 -26.03 43.04
N ASP A 224 -24.86 -26.81 43.91
CA ASP A 224 -25.68 -26.33 45.02
C ASP A 224 -24.91 -26.55 46.32
N GLU A 225 -24.69 -25.48 47.10
CA GLU A 225 -23.93 -25.51 48.36
C GLU A 225 -24.66 -26.33 49.46
N THR A 226 -25.97 -26.52 49.33
CA THR A 226 -26.85 -27.14 50.33
C THR A 226 -27.21 -28.60 50.04
N HIS A 227 -27.28 -28.98 48.76
CA HIS A 227 -27.83 -30.28 48.32
C HIS A 227 -26.88 -31.11 47.45
N GLY A 228 -25.64 -30.68 47.25
CA GLY A 228 -24.66 -31.37 46.41
C GLY A 228 -24.87 -31.12 44.91
N THR A 229 -24.50 -32.08 44.06
CA THR A 229 -24.54 -31.88 42.60
C THR A 229 -25.86 -32.33 41.98
N LEU A 230 -26.66 -31.39 41.44
CA LEU A 230 -27.95 -31.70 40.80
C LEU A 230 -27.90 -31.49 39.28
N THR A 231 -28.46 -32.45 38.51
CA THR A 231 -28.59 -32.25 37.06
C THR A 231 -29.64 -31.18 36.74
N THR A 232 -29.35 -30.33 35.76
CA THR A 232 -30.21 -29.22 35.34
C THR A 232 -31.46 -29.69 34.58
N LEU A 233 -31.48 -30.95 34.14
CA LEU A 233 -32.54 -31.58 33.35
C LEU A 233 -33.31 -32.67 34.11
N ASN A 234 -33.24 -32.71 35.45
CA ASN A 234 -33.95 -33.69 36.28
C ASN A 234 -35.46 -33.79 35.98
N GLY A 235 -35.98 -35.01 36.05
CA GLY A 235 -37.39 -35.34 35.82
C GLY A 235 -37.78 -35.38 34.34
N ARG A 236 -36.81 -35.38 33.41
CA ARG A 236 -37.06 -35.19 31.98
C ARG A 236 -36.56 -36.34 31.11
N VAL A 237 -37.35 -36.65 30.08
CA VAL A 237 -36.90 -37.45 28.92
C VAL A 237 -35.94 -36.59 28.11
N ILE A 238 -34.73 -37.09 27.88
CA ILE A 238 -33.61 -36.38 27.25
C ILE A 238 -33.51 -36.76 25.78
N PHE A 239 -33.43 -35.74 24.93
CA PHE A 239 -33.17 -35.86 23.50
C PHE A 239 -31.80 -35.24 23.18
N PRO A 240 -30.77 -36.05 22.91
CA PRO A 240 -29.44 -35.57 22.54
C PRO A 240 -29.40 -34.92 21.15
N TYR A 241 -28.59 -33.88 20.99
CA TYR A 241 -28.27 -33.25 19.70
C TYR A 241 -26.97 -33.85 19.18
N TRP A 242 -27.09 -34.55 18.07
CA TRP A 242 -25.95 -35.11 17.34
C TRP A 242 -25.42 -34.09 16.33
N LYS A 243 -24.10 -33.96 16.30
CA LYS A 243 -23.36 -33.20 15.30
C LYS A 243 -22.03 -33.90 15.03
N GLU A 244 -21.77 -34.28 13.79
CA GLU A 244 -20.59 -35.05 13.37
C GLU A 244 -20.40 -36.32 14.23
N GLY A 245 -21.51 -36.95 14.59
CA GLY A 245 -21.48 -38.15 15.42
C GLY A 245 -21.10 -37.92 16.89
N ARG A 246 -20.99 -36.67 17.33
CA ARG A 246 -20.77 -36.29 18.73
C ARG A 246 -22.06 -35.74 19.32
N ILE A 247 -22.27 -35.99 20.60
CA ILE A 247 -23.35 -35.34 21.35
C ILE A 247 -22.83 -33.99 21.83
N THR A 248 -23.34 -32.92 21.23
CA THR A 248 -22.86 -31.55 21.47
C THR A 248 -23.77 -30.74 22.38
N PHE A 249 -25.04 -31.14 22.47
CA PHE A 249 -26.07 -30.45 23.25
C PHE A 249 -27.23 -31.39 23.59
N MET A 250 -28.16 -30.97 24.46
CA MET A 250 -29.32 -31.78 24.85
C MET A 250 -30.55 -30.92 25.17
N ILE A 251 -31.75 -31.48 24.99
CA ILE A 251 -33.01 -30.92 25.48
C ILE A 251 -33.80 -31.96 26.27
N GLY A 252 -34.50 -31.52 27.32
CA GLY A 252 -35.30 -32.40 28.18
C GLY A 252 -36.79 -32.05 28.18
N ARG A 253 -37.67 -33.05 28.02
CA ARG A 253 -39.12 -32.97 28.23
C ARG A 253 -39.51 -33.47 29.61
N ILE A 254 -40.21 -32.65 30.42
CA ILE A 254 -40.68 -33.08 31.74
C ILE A 254 -41.72 -34.20 31.64
N LEU A 255 -41.56 -35.23 32.47
CA LEU A 255 -42.57 -36.29 32.59
C LEU A 255 -43.83 -35.74 33.28
N PRO A 256 -45.04 -36.20 32.89
CA PRO A 256 -46.29 -35.72 33.47
C PRO A 256 -46.39 -35.89 34.99
N TRP A 257 -45.67 -36.87 35.55
CA TRP A 257 -45.66 -37.19 36.98
C TRP A 257 -44.35 -36.82 37.69
N ALA A 258 -43.50 -35.99 37.09
CA ALA A 258 -42.27 -35.53 37.74
C ALA A 258 -42.56 -34.57 38.92
N LYS A 259 -41.65 -34.51 39.90
CA LYS A 259 -41.67 -33.51 40.97
C LYS A 259 -41.63 -32.11 40.30
N ASP A 260 -42.65 -31.29 40.52
CA ASP A 260 -42.89 -29.99 39.87
C ASP A 260 -43.49 -30.00 38.45
N ALA A 261 -44.06 -31.13 38.00
CA ALA A 261 -44.91 -31.14 36.81
C ALA A 261 -46.05 -30.11 36.96
N GLY A 262 -46.14 -29.17 36.01
CA GLY A 262 -47.11 -28.05 36.04
C GLY A 262 -46.55 -26.71 36.53
N LYS A 263 -45.43 -26.69 37.27
CA LYS A 263 -44.75 -25.45 37.70
C LYS A 263 -43.52 -25.10 36.85
N GLN A 264 -43.06 -26.03 36.02
CA GLN A 264 -41.85 -25.91 35.20
C GLN A 264 -42.20 -25.95 33.69
N PRO A 265 -41.38 -25.33 32.81
CA PRO A 265 -41.57 -25.41 31.37
C PRO A 265 -41.58 -26.86 30.87
N LYS A 266 -42.47 -27.14 29.89
CA LYS A 266 -42.61 -28.47 29.29
C LYS A 266 -41.27 -28.98 28.73
N TYR A 267 -40.57 -28.15 27.96
CA TYR A 267 -39.22 -28.43 27.46
C TYR A 267 -38.19 -27.51 28.13
N LYS A 268 -36.99 -28.04 28.38
CA LYS A 268 -35.85 -27.30 28.93
C LYS A 268 -34.58 -27.63 28.16
N LYS A 269 -33.93 -26.62 27.60
CA LYS A 269 -32.63 -26.75 26.93
C LYS A 269 -31.51 -26.80 27.96
N LEU A 270 -30.44 -27.52 27.66
CA LEU A 270 -29.22 -27.53 28.47
C LEU A 270 -28.67 -26.09 28.61
N PRO A 271 -28.23 -25.65 29.80
CA PRO A 271 -27.58 -24.35 29.95
C PRO A 271 -26.31 -24.26 29.08
N VAL A 272 -26.09 -23.10 28.47
CA VAL A 272 -24.93 -22.81 27.62
C VAL A 272 -23.95 -21.88 28.33
N HIS A 273 -22.75 -21.78 27.78
CA HIS A 273 -21.75 -20.79 28.22
C HIS A 273 -22.34 -19.37 28.24
N ASP A 274 -22.08 -18.68 29.34
CA ASP A 274 -22.44 -17.29 29.56
C ASP A 274 -21.29 -16.64 30.32
N PRO A 275 -20.60 -15.61 29.77
CA PRO A 275 -19.37 -15.09 30.36
C PRO A 275 -19.58 -14.47 31.74
N PHE A 276 -20.80 -14.05 32.08
CA PHE A 276 -21.11 -13.38 33.34
C PHE A 276 -21.59 -14.36 34.43
N ASN A 277 -22.45 -15.31 34.08
CA ASN A 277 -23.14 -16.17 35.06
C ASN A 277 -22.68 -17.64 35.02
N ARG A 278 -22.11 -18.09 33.90
CA ARG A 278 -21.78 -19.50 33.65
C ARG A 278 -20.48 -19.65 32.85
N ALA A 279 -19.46 -18.86 33.19
CA ALA A 279 -18.16 -18.89 32.50
C ALA A 279 -17.47 -20.25 32.62
N TYR A 280 -17.83 -21.05 33.64
CA TYR A 280 -17.34 -22.41 33.85
C TYR A 280 -17.87 -23.43 32.82
N VAL A 281 -18.97 -23.15 32.11
CA VAL A 281 -19.47 -24.00 31.04
C VAL A 281 -18.56 -23.80 29.83
N ASP A 282 -18.22 -24.86 29.12
CA ASP A 282 -17.36 -24.78 27.94
C ASP A 282 -18.04 -23.95 26.83
N PRO A 283 -17.36 -22.98 26.19
CA PRO A 283 -17.91 -22.19 25.08
C PRO A 283 -18.45 -23.03 23.91
N SER A 284 -17.94 -24.26 23.76
CA SER A 284 -18.40 -25.24 22.76
C SER A 284 -19.81 -25.74 23.03
N ILE A 285 -20.28 -25.66 24.29
CA ILE A 285 -21.64 -26.01 24.69
C ILE A 285 -22.53 -24.83 24.39
N ASN A 286 -23.02 -24.82 23.16
CA ASN A 286 -23.96 -23.83 22.68
C ASN A 286 -25.20 -24.52 22.11
N ASN A 287 -26.29 -23.76 22.08
CA ASN A 287 -27.56 -24.20 21.55
C ASN A 287 -27.70 -23.87 20.05
N GLY A 288 -26.58 -23.63 19.33
CA GLY A 288 -26.49 -23.21 17.91
C GLY A 288 -26.65 -24.33 16.89
N ALA A 289 -26.69 -25.59 17.33
CA ALA A 289 -26.96 -26.73 16.45
C ALA A 289 -28.44 -26.81 16.09
N ILE A 290 -28.74 -26.98 14.79
CA ILE A 290 -30.07 -27.32 14.32
C ILE A 290 -30.26 -28.83 14.55
N TYR A 291 -31.41 -29.25 15.09
CA TYR A 291 -31.61 -30.66 15.40
C TYR A 291 -31.60 -31.49 14.11
N ASN A 292 -30.83 -32.58 14.13
CA ASN A 292 -30.61 -33.50 13.01
C ASN A 292 -30.00 -32.86 11.74
N GLU A 293 -29.24 -31.77 11.87
CA GLU A 293 -28.58 -31.12 10.72
C GLU A 293 -27.61 -32.02 9.95
N ASP A 294 -27.04 -33.04 10.59
CA ASP A 294 -26.12 -34.01 9.96
C ASP A 294 -26.77 -34.79 8.81
N CYS A 295 -28.09 -34.96 8.81
CA CYS A 295 -28.79 -35.62 7.70
C CYS A 295 -28.51 -34.94 6.33
N MET A 296 -28.12 -33.67 6.34
CA MET A 296 -27.77 -32.91 5.14
C MET A 296 -26.50 -33.40 4.43
N ARG A 297 -25.59 -34.07 5.17
CA ARG A 297 -24.33 -34.64 4.65
C ARG A 297 -24.59 -35.72 3.61
N ALA A 298 -25.68 -36.48 3.76
CA ALA A 298 -26.13 -37.48 2.80
C ALA A 298 -26.68 -36.85 1.50
N LYS A 299 -26.66 -35.51 1.37
CA LYS A 299 -27.17 -34.75 0.23
C LYS A 299 -28.60 -35.18 -0.17
N PRO A 300 -29.57 -35.18 0.77
CA PRO A 300 -30.92 -35.62 0.47
C PRO A 300 -31.56 -34.74 -0.61
N LYS A 301 -32.40 -35.36 -1.46
CA LYS A 301 -33.14 -34.66 -2.52
C LYS A 301 -34.28 -33.80 -1.97
N GLU A 302 -34.83 -34.18 -0.83
CA GLU A 302 -35.91 -33.48 -0.15
C GLU A 302 -35.60 -33.34 1.34
N VAL A 303 -36.02 -32.23 1.93
CA VAL A 303 -35.83 -31.94 3.35
C VAL A 303 -37.14 -31.45 3.96
N LEU A 304 -37.49 -31.99 5.12
CA LEU A 304 -38.61 -31.55 5.93
C LEU A 304 -38.14 -30.67 7.11
N ILE A 305 -38.75 -29.52 7.29
CA ILE A 305 -38.57 -28.64 8.45
C ILE A 305 -39.79 -28.82 9.35
N THR A 306 -39.53 -29.21 10.60
CA THR A 306 -40.57 -29.53 11.60
C THR A 306 -40.44 -28.64 12.83
N GLU A 307 -41.55 -28.43 13.56
CA GLU A 307 -41.57 -27.54 14.73
C GLU A 307 -40.78 -28.10 15.92
N GLY A 308 -41.11 -29.32 16.34
CA GLY A 308 -40.55 -29.95 17.52
C GLY A 308 -39.49 -31.02 17.24
N VAL A 309 -38.73 -31.35 18.29
CA VAL A 309 -37.78 -32.47 18.25
C VAL A 309 -38.47 -33.82 18.01
N THR A 310 -39.67 -34.01 18.56
CA THR A 310 -40.44 -35.26 18.43
C THR A 310 -41.03 -35.45 17.04
N ASP A 311 -41.41 -34.34 16.38
CA ASP A 311 -41.85 -34.34 14.98
C ASP A 311 -40.71 -34.71 14.04
N CYS A 312 -39.55 -34.11 14.28
CA CYS A 312 -38.33 -34.43 13.54
C CYS A 312 -37.97 -35.92 13.67
N ILE A 313 -37.97 -36.45 14.90
CA ILE A 313 -37.68 -37.88 15.15
C ILE A 313 -38.73 -38.79 14.50
N ALA A 314 -40.02 -38.42 14.57
CA ALA A 314 -41.06 -39.20 13.92
C ALA A 314 -40.86 -39.27 12.40
N ALA A 315 -40.53 -38.14 11.76
CA ALA A 315 -40.20 -38.10 10.34
C ALA A 315 -38.95 -38.94 10.01
N MET A 316 -37.90 -38.85 10.82
CA MET A 316 -36.67 -39.64 10.69
C MET A 316 -36.97 -41.15 10.75
N GLN A 317 -37.80 -41.58 11.71
CA GLN A 317 -38.21 -42.97 11.87
C GLN A 317 -38.95 -43.50 10.63
N GLN A 318 -39.65 -42.64 9.92
CA GLN A 318 -40.35 -42.98 8.67
C GLN A 318 -39.47 -42.83 7.41
N GLY A 319 -38.18 -42.54 7.57
CA GLY A 319 -37.21 -42.45 6.49
C GLY A 319 -37.14 -41.09 5.79
N PHE A 320 -37.74 -40.04 6.35
CA PHE A 320 -37.64 -38.68 5.80
C PHE A 320 -36.45 -37.93 6.40
N ALA A 321 -35.68 -37.24 5.55
CA ALA A 321 -34.66 -36.31 6.01
C ALA A 321 -35.35 -35.08 6.61
N ALA A 322 -35.25 -34.91 7.93
CA ALA A 322 -35.94 -33.85 8.66
C ALA A 322 -34.99 -33.08 9.56
N ILE A 323 -35.24 -31.77 9.73
CA ILE A 323 -34.55 -30.90 10.68
C ILE A 323 -35.56 -30.12 11.51
N SER A 324 -35.13 -29.61 12.67
CA SER A 324 -35.97 -28.78 13.53
C SER A 324 -35.17 -27.74 14.32
N PRO A 325 -35.68 -26.49 14.45
CA PRO A 325 -35.16 -25.52 15.41
C PRO A 325 -35.63 -25.80 16.85
N VAL A 326 -36.56 -26.76 17.02
CA VAL A 326 -37.21 -27.13 18.29
C VAL A 326 -37.97 -25.94 18.88
N THR A 327 -38.58 -25.16 17.99
CA THR A 327 -39.39 -23.95 18.19
C THR A 327 -40.17 -23.65 16.89
N VAL A 328 -41.13 -22.74 16.92
CA VAL A 328 -41.88 -22.30 15.72
C VAL A 328 -40.99 -21.54 14.71
N GLN A 329 -39.94 -20.87 15.19
CA GLN A 329 -39.02 -20.09 14.36
C GLN A 329 -37.57 -20.47 14.66
N PHE A 330 -36.72 -20.39 13.63
CA PHE A 330 -35.27 -20.35 13.81
C PHE A 330 -34.90 -19.00 14.44
N ARG A 331 -33.80 -18.97 15.20
CA ARG A 331 -33.26 -17.70 15.69
C ARG A 331 -32.54 -17.00 14.56
N ASP A 332 -32.58 -15.67 14.55
CA ASP A 332 -31.99 -14.87 13.46
C ASP A 332 -30.52 -15.24 13.19
N ARG A 333 -29.73 -15.49 14.24
CA ARG A 333 -28.33 -15.93 14.11
C ARG A 333 -28.12 -17.33 13.50
N ASP A 334 -29.13 -18.19 13.52
CA ASP A 334 -29.06 -19.53 12.92
C ASP A 334 -29.52 -19.53 11.46
N VAL A 335 -30.18 -18.46 11.00
CA VAL A 335 -30.72 -18.34 9.63
C VAL A 335 -29.62 -18.46 8.58
N PRO A 336 -28.47 -17.74 8.65
CA PRO A 336 -27.41 -17.89 7.64
C PRO A 336 -26.94 -19.34 7.47
N ARG A 337 -26.82 -20.07 8.59
CA ARG A 337 -26.44 -21.49 8.60
C ARG A 337 -27.51 -22.37 7.97
N LEU A 338 -28.79 -22.12 8.27
CA LEU A 338 -29.91 -22.81 7.63
C LEU A 338 -29.89 -22.59 6.11
N LEU A 339 -29.68 -21.36 5.65
CA LEU A 339 -29.61 -21.02 4.24
C LEU A 339 -28.47 -21.77 3.54
N GLU A 340 -27.29 -21.83 4.16
CA GLU A 340 -26.15 -22.60 3.64
C GLU A 340 -26.48 -24.10 3.50
N LEU A 341 -27.10 -24.70 4.51
CA LEU A 341 -27.52 -26.11 4.49
C LEU A 341 -28.53 -26.41 3.36
N LEU A 342 -29.36 -25.42 3.00
CA LEU A 342 -30.46 -25.56 2.04
C LEU A 342 -30.14 -25.06 0.62
N LYS A 343 -29.07 -24.28 0.41
CA LYS A 343 -28.72 -23.57 -0.83
C LYS A 343 -28.69 -24.43 -2.11
N HIS A 344 -28.46 -25.73 -1.96
CA HIS A 344 -28.36 -26.69 -3.07
C HIS A 344 -29.42 -27.79 -3.03
N LYS A 345 -30.51 -27.60 -2.26
CA LYS A 345 -31.56 -28.60 -2.11
C LYS A 345 -32.69 -28.34 -3.10
N PRO A 346 -33.07 -29.34 -3.92
CA PRO A 346 -34.09 -29.13 -4.94
C PRO A 346 -35.51 -29.06 -4.37
N MET A 347 -35.76 -29.58 -3.16
CA MET A 347 -37.09 -29.53 -2.53
C MET A 347 -37.00 -29.33 -1.00
N VAL A 348 -37.63 -28.26 -0.50
CA VAL A 348 -37.73 -27.97 0.94
C VAL A 348 -39.20 -27.91 1.33
N TYR A 349 -39.57 -28.65 2.36
CA TYR A 349 -40.92 -28.71 2.89
C TYR A 349 -40.96 -28.16 4.32
N ILE A 350 -41.96 -27.35 4.64
CA ILE A 350 -42.18 -26.83 6.00
C ILE A 350 -43.49 -27.45 6.52
N CYS A 351 -43.40 -28.21 7.61
CA CYS A 351 -44.52 -28.88 8.26
C CYS A 351 -44.50 -28.55 9.76
N LEU A 352 -45.19 -27.47 10.12
CA LEU A 352 -45.40 -27.06 11.51
C LEU A 352 -46.79 -27.49 11.99
N ASP A 353 -47.07 -27.33 13.28
CA ASP A 353 -48.33 -27.76 13.89
C ASP A 353 -49.56 -27.13 13.18
N ASN A 354 -50.57 -27.96 12.89
CA ASN A 354 -51.88 -27.47 12.44
C ASN A 354 -52.78 -27.29 13.65
N GLU A 355 -52.78 -26.06 14.17
CA GLU A 355 -53.49 -25.65 15.38
C GLU A 355 -54.48 -24.51 15.11
N LEU A 356 -55.50 -24.39 15.98
CA LEU A 356 -56.55 -23.38 15.82
C LEU A 356 -56.03 -21.93 15.92
N SER A 357 -54.96 -21.70 16.70
CA SER A 357 -54.31 -20.40 16.88
C SER A 357 -53.64 -19.87 15.59
N GLY A 358 -53.30 -20.77 14.66
CA GLY A 358 -52.53 -20.47 13.46
C GLY A 358 -51.07 -20.09 13.70
N VAL A 359 -50.53 -20.25 14.92
CA VAL A 359 -49.14 -19.88 15.25
C VAL A 359 -48.15 -20.67 14.39
N GLY A 360 -48.33 -21.99 14.25
CA GLY A 360 -47.55 -22.83 13.33
C GLY A 360 -47.62 -22.35 11.88
N LEU A 361 -48.80 -22.04 11.35
CA LEU A 361 -48.94 -21.53 9.97
C LEU A 361 -48.26 -20.17 9.78
N LYS A 362 -48.44 -19.22 10.72
CA LYS A 362 -47.76 -17.92 10.68
C LYS A 362 -46.24 -18.08 10.72
N GLY A 363 -45.74 -19.02 11.55
CA GLY A 363 -44.32 -19.40 11.59
C GLY A 363 -43.83 -19.95 10.26
N ALA A 364 -44.60 -20.84 9.64
CA ALA A 364 -44.27 -21.44 8.35
C ALA A 364 -44.22 -20.41 7.22
N LEU A 365 -45.18 -19.47 7.17
CA LEU A 365 -45.21 -18.37 6.20
C LEU A 365 -43.99 -17.45 6.36
N LYS A 366 -43.64 -17.07 7.60
CA LYS A 366 -42.46 -16.24 7.88
C LYS A 366 -41.17 -16.94 7.44
N LEU A 367 -40.99 -18.21 7.83
CA LEU A 367 -39.84 -18.99 7.43
C LEU A 367 -39.76 -19.14 5.91
N ALA A 368 -40.89 -19.44 5.25
CA ALA A 368 -40.92 -19.56 3.80
C ALA A 368 -40.48 -18.28 3.10
N LYS A 369 -40.91 -17.10 3.60
CA LYS A 369 -40.47 -15.80 3.07
C LYS A 369 -38.94 -15.64 3.16
N THR A 370 -38.36 -15.89 4.33
CA THR A 370 -36.91 -15.82 4.55
C THR A 370 -36.12 -16.74 3.62
N LEU A 371 -36.63 -17.95 3.35
CA LEU A 371 -36.01 -18.88 2.40
C LEU A 371 -36.13 -18.40 0.94
N GLU A 372 -37.30 -17.89 0.55
CA GLU A 372 -37.57 -17.35 -0.80
C GLU A 372 -36.67 -16.16 -1.16
N GLU A 373 -36.46 -15.23 -0.22
CA GLU A 373 -35.56 -14.08 -0.37
C GLU A 373 -34.10 -14.51 -0.63
N SER A 374 -33.73 -15.70 -0.17
CA SER A 374 -32.41 -16.30 -0.39
C SER A 374 -32.35 -17.24 -1.60
N GLY A 375 -33.40 -17.25 -2.44
CA GLY A 375 -33.48 -18.06 -3.66
C GLY A 375 -33.89 -19.52 -3.44
N ILE A 376 -34.25 -19.93 -2.22
CA ILE A 376 -34.75 -21.27 -1.91
C ILE A 376 -36.27 -21.26 -2.04
N ARG A 377 -36.87 -22.22 -2.73
CA ARG A 377 -38.33 -22.28 -2.94
C ARG A 377 -38.98 -23.37 -2.08
N PRO A 378 -39.37 -23.07 -0.83
CA PRO A 378 -40.03 -24.04 0.03
C PRO A 378 -41.51 -24.23 -0.34
N LYS A 379 -42.08 -25.35 0.09
CA LYS A 379 -43.53 -25.60 0.11
C LYS A 379 -44.00 -25.84 1.53
N ILE A 380 -45.17 -25.32 1.86
CA ILE A 380 -45.77 -25.48 3.19
C ILE A 380 -46.79 -26.61 3.15
N ILE A 381 -46.71 -27.49 4.15
CA ILE A 381 -47.60 -28.62 4.36
C ILE A 381 -48.61 -28.25 5.43
N THR A 382 -49.88 -28.48 5.16
CA THR A 382 -50.94 -28.45 6.16
C THR A 382 -51.33 -29.89 6.48
N LEU A 383 -51.07 -30.33 7.72
CA LEU A 383 -51.44 -31.68 8.15
C LEU A 383 -52.97 -31.84 8.15
N PRO A 384 -53.52 -32.94 7.60
CA PRO A 384 -54.96 -33.18 7.63
C PRO A 384 -55.41 -33.44 9.07
N LEU A 385 -56.59 -32.94 9.44
CA LEU A 385 -57.17 -33.16 10.76
C LEU A 385 -57.86 -34.52 10.82
N GLY A 386 -57.62 -35.29 11.88
CA GLY A 386 -58.41 -36.49 12.18
C GLY A 386 -59.79 -36.15 12.75
N GLU A 387 -60.65 -37.16 12.88
CA GLU A 387 -62.03 -37.00 13.38
C GLU A 387 -62.08 -36.32 14.75
N THR A 388 -61.17 -36.70 15.67
CA THR A 388 -61.09 -36.10 17.00
C THR A 388 -60.77 -34.61 16.96
N GLN A 389 -59.80 -34.20 16.12
CA GLN A 389 -59.43 -32.79 15.97
C GLN A 389 -60.58 -31.99 15.33
N GLN A 390 -61.24 -32.57 14.33
CA GLN A 390 -62.37 -31.94 13.65
C GLN A 390 -63.54 -31.73 14.61
N ALA A 391 -63.91 -32.76 15.38
CA ALA A 391 -64.96 -32.68 16.40
C ALA A 391 -64.63 -31.64 17.48
N ALA A 392 -63.38 -31.58 17.95
CA ALA A 392 -62.94 -30.57 18.92
C ALA A 392 -63.05 -29.14 18.36
N ARG A 393 -62.66 -28.91 17.09
CA ARG A 393 -62.80 -27.61 16.43
C ARG A 393 -64.27 -27.22 16.22
N GLN A 394 -65.11 -28.18 15.84
CA GLN A 394 -66.55 -27.95 15.69
C GLN A 394 -67.17 -27.56 17.03
N LEU A 395 -66.86 -28.29 18.10
CA LEU A 395 -67.39 -28.00 19.43
C LEU A 395 -66.92 -26.64 19.96
N LEU A 396 -65.65 -26.29 19.76
CA LEU A 396 -65.12 -24.96 20.09
C LEU A 396 -65.89 -23.84 19.37
N ALA A 397 -66.14 -24.01 18.07
CA ALA A 397 -66.87 -23.03 17.27
C ALA A 397 -68.34 -22.92 17.68
N THR A 398 -69.05 -24.04 17.81
CA THR A 398 -70.51 -24.04 18.02
C THR A 398 -70.93 -23.83 19.47
N ALA A 399 -70.20 -24.38 20.45
CA ALA A 399 -70.59 -24.36 21.86
C ALA A 399 -69.89 -23.26 22.67
N TYR A 400 -68.75 -22.77 22.20
CA TYR A 400 -67.94 -21.79 22.94
C TYR A 400 -67.66 -20.51 22.14
N GLY A 401 -68.07 -20.43 20.87
CA GLY A 401 -67.80 -19.27 20.02
C GLY A 401 -66.31 -19.08 19.71
N VAL A 402 -65.47 -20.10 19.98
CA VAL A 402 -64.02 -20.05 19.78
C VAL A 402 -63.70 -20.58 18.39
N SER A 403 -63.32 -19.67 17.49
CA SER A 403 -62.81 -19.97 16.16
C SER A 403 -61.39 -19.45 15.99
N ALA A 404 -60.79 -19.65 14.81
CA ALA A 404 -59.51 -19.02 14.48
C ALA A 404 -59.68 -17.49 14.56
N SER A 405 -59.05 -16.84 15.53
CA SER A 405 -59.15 -15.39 15.78
C SER A 405 -57.91 -14.64 15.30
N ALA A 406 -58.03 -13.33 15.12
CA ALA A 406 -56.93 -12.45 14.75
C ALA A 406 -55.81 -12.37 15.80
N ASP A 407 -56.11 -12.61 17.09
CA ASP A 407 -55.13 -12.66 18.18
C ASP A 407 -54.89 -14.11 18.66
N PRO A 408 -53.80 -14.76 18.21
CA PRO A 408 -53.45 -16.13 18.61
C PRO A 408 -53.19 -16.29 20.11
N LYS A 409 -52.91 -15.20 20.84
CA LYS A 409 -52.60 -15.23 22.27
C LYS A 409 -53.86 -15.20 23.14
N ASN A 410 -55.03 -14.89 22.57
CA ASN A 410 -56.24 -14.67 23.32
C ASN A 410 -57.47 -15.38 22.74
N LEU A 411 -57.32 -16.66 22.36
CA LEU A 411 -58.42 -17.52 21.91
C LEU A 411 -59.57 -17.63 22.93
N LYS A 412 -59.29 -17.36 24.21
CA LYS A 412 -60.26 -17.44 25.31
C LYS A 412 -61.19 -16.22 25.43
N ALA A 413 -60.84 -15.09 24.80
CA ALA A 413 -61.65 -13.87 24.89
C ALA A 413 -63.05 -14.02 24.26
N GLY A 414 -63.22 -14.96 23.32
CA GLY A 414 -64.50 -15.25 22.67
C GLY A 414 -65.45 -16.17 23.45
N VAL A 415 -65.03 -16.70 24.61
CA VAL A 415 -65.83 -17.67 25.37
C VAL A 415 -67.03 -16.98 26.02
N SER A 416 -68.24 -17.37 25.61
CA SER A 416 -69.49 -16.85 26.19
C SER A 416 -69.70 -17.40 27.62
N ASN A 417 -69.86 -16.54 28.63
CA ASN A 417 -69.95 -16.89 30.07
C ASN A 417 -68.77 -17.73 30.59
N PRO A 418 -67.58 -17.12 30.80
CA PRO A 418 -66.37 -17.82 31.20
C PRO A 418 -66.39 -18.18 32.70
N THR A 419 -66.74 -19.43 33.04
CA THR A 419 -66.47 -20.01 34.38
C THR A 419 -65.11 -20.75 34.39
N PRO A 420 -64.48 -20.97 35.55
CA PRO A 420 -63.22 -21.72 35.64
C PRO A 420 -63.30 -23.11 34.98
N GLU A 421 -64.43 -23.81 35.13
CA GLU A 421 -64.66 -25.13 34.55
C GLU A 421 -64.76 -25.04 33.02
N ARG A 422 -65.48 -24.04 32.48
CA ARG A 422 -65.59 -23.83 31.04
C ARG A 422 -64.27 -23.41 30.41
N LEU A 423 -63.49 -22.58 31.09
CA LEU A 423 -62.15 -22.18 30.62
C LEU A 423 -61.18 -23.38 30.61
N ALA A 424 -61.23 -24.25 31.62
CA ALA A 424 -60.44 -25.47 31.66
C ALA A 424 -60.85 -26.47 30.55
N GLU A 425 -62.14 -26.56 30.26
CA GLU A 425 -62.66 -27.39 29.17
C GLU A 425 -62.28 -26.85 27.79
N VAL A 426 -62.34 -25.53 27.59
CA VAL A 426 -61.84 -24.86 26.38
C VAL A 426 -60.34 -25.08 26.21
N ASP A 427 -59.53 -25.02 27.27
CA ASP A 427 -58.10 -25.36 27.22
C ASP A 427 -57.85 -26.80 26.77
N ARG A 428 -58.63 -27.74 27.29
CA ARG A 428 -58.57 -29.15 26.90
C ARG A 428 -58.90 -29.32 25.42
N LEU A 429 -60.00 -28.72 24.96
CA LEU A 429 -60.44 -28.79 23.57
C LEU A 429 -59.48 -28.10 22.60
N ILE A 430 -58.90 -26.95 22.97
CA ILE A 430 -57.83 -26.30 22.18
C ILE A 430 -56.65 -27.27 22.02
N GLY A 431 -56.22 -27.93 23.10
CA GLY A 431 -55.18 -28.96 23.05
C GLY A 431 -55.54 -30.18 22.19
N GLN A 432 -56.81 -30.57 22.11
CA GLN A 432 -57.28 -31.66 21.24
C GLN A 432 -57.50 -31.23 19.78
N SER A 433 -57.68 -29.94 19.53
CA SER A 433 -57.96 -29.39 18.18
C SER A 433 -56.73 -29.30 17.27
N LYS A 434 -55.53 -29.51 17.83
CA LYS A 434 -54.27 -29.44 17.10
C LYS A 434 -53.81 -30.82 16.65
N ILE A 435 -53.09 -30.84 15.54
CA ILE A 435 -52.33 -32.01 15.10
C ILE A 435 -50.90 -31.59 14.78
N ASP A 436 -49.95 -32.35 15.32
CA ASP A 436 -48.52 -32.26 15.01
C ASP A 436 -48.11 -33.49 14.19
N LEU A 437 -46.90 -33.45 13.60
CA LEU A 437 -46.45 -34.51 12.70
C LEU A 437 -46.26 -35.84 13.45
N ASN A 438 -45.80 -35.75 14.69
CA ASN A 438 -45.68 -36.90 15.56
C ASN A 438 -47.04 -37.60 15.78
N ALA A 439 -48.08 -36.84 16.15
CA ALA A 439 -49.43 -37.36 16.33
C ALA A 439 -50.03 -37.92 15.03
N TYR A 440 -49.73 -37.30 13.88
CA TYR A 440 -50.15 -37.80 12.58
C TYR A 440 -49.63 -39.23 12.32
N PHE A 441 -48.35 -39.50 12.58
CA PHE A 441 -47.81 -40.86 12.46
C PHE A 441 -48.25 -41.80 13.60
N ALA A 442 -48.40 -41.29 14.82
CA ALA A 442 -48.87 -42.08 15.96
C ALA A 442 -50.30 -42.59 15.78
N ALA A 443 -51.13 -41.90 14.98
CA ALA A 443 -52.46 -42.33 14.58
C ALA A 443 -52.47 -43.49 13.54
N GLY A 444 -51.30 -44.01 13.15
CA GLY A 444 -51.17 -45.16 12.25
C GLY A 444 -51.03 -44.81 10.77
N ASN A 445 -50.87 -43.54 10.40
CA ASN A 445 -50.65 -43.13 9.02
C ASN A 445 -49.28 -43.62 8.51
N THR A 446 -49.26 -44.16 7.30
CA THR A 446 -48.08 -44.73 6.65
C THR A 446 -47.21 -43.65 5.96
N PRO A 447 -45.91 -43.94 5.71
CA PRO A 447 -45.06 -43.06 4.89
C PRO A 447 -45.65 -42.76 3.51
N ALA A 448 -46.34 -43.72 2.89
CA ALA A 448 -47.00 -43.53 1.59
C ALA A 448 -48.13 -42.51 1.66
N GLN A 449 -48.96 -42.56 2.71
CA GLN A 449 -50.00 -41.55 2.93
C GLN A 449 -49.40 -40.16 3.18
N PHE A 450 -48.30 -40.08 3.94
CA PHE A 450 -47.62 -38.79 4.14
C PHE A 450 -47.03 -38.23 2.84
N ARG A 451 -46.50 -39.07 1.94
CA ARG A 451 -46.05 -38.61 0.61
C ARG A 451 -47.18 -38.00 -0.23
N SER A 452 -48.40 -38.51 -0.11
CA SER A 452 -49.57 -37.87 -0.73
C SER A 452 -49.83 -36.47 -0.14
N VAL A 453 -49.64 -36.30 1.17
CA VAL A 453 -49.71 -34.99 1.84
C VAL A 453 -48.60 -34.05 1.33
N LEU A 454 -47.37 -34.54 1.12
CA LEU A 454 -46.29 -33.75 0.50
C LEU A 454 -46.63 -33.30 -0.93
N GLY A 455 -47.32 -34.15 -1.70
CA GLY A 455 -47.82 -33.81 -3.03
C GLY A 455 -48.83 -32.66 -3.04
N ALA A 456 -49.58 -32.51 -1.94
CA ALA A 456 -50.53 -31.41 -1.73
C ALA A 456 -49.89 -30.15 -1.11
N ALA A 457 -48.58 -30.13 -0.89
CA ALA A 457 -47.90 -28.97 -0.32
C ALA A 457 -48.00 -27.74 -1.25
N ARG A 458 -48.24 -26.57 -0.66
CA ARG A 458 -48.58 -25.33 -1.38
C ARG A 458 -47.50 -24.27 -1.26
N HIS A 459 -47.47 -23.36 -2.23
CA HIS A 459 -46.60 -22.18 -2.17
C HIS A 459 -47.06 -21.22 -1.06
N ARG A 460 -46.15 -20.44 -0.47
CA ARG A 460 -46.48 -19.46 0.58
C ARG A 460 -47.59 -18.50 0.15
N VAL A 461 -47.42 -17.86 -1.00
CA VAL A 461 -48.40 -16.90 -1.57
C VAL A 461 -49.78 -17.54 -1.78
N GLU A 462 -49.85 -18.81 -2.15
CA GLU A 462 -51.13 -19.53 -2.29
C GLU A 462 -51.88 -19.69 -0.97
N LEU A 463 -51.15 -19.82 0.15
CA LEU A 463 -51.73 -19.88 1.49
C LEU A 463 -52.12 -18.50 2.01
N MET A 464 -51.34 -17.46 1.67
CA MET A 464 -51.70 -16.07 2.01
C MET A 464 -53.02 -15.65 1.35
N ILE A 465 -53.24 -16.07 0.10
CA ILE A 465 -54.50 -15.81 -0.61
C ILE A 465 -55.69 -16.45 0.12
N ASP A 466 -55.54 -17.68 0.62
CA ASP A 466 -56.62 -18.36 1.35
C ASP A 466 -56.92 -17.72 2.72
N GLN A 467 -55.99 -16.91 3.25
CA GLN A 467 -56.15 -16.19 4.53
C GLN A 467 -56.79 -14.80 4.37
N LEU A 468 -57.01 -14.34 3.13
CA LEU A 468 -57.67 -13.07 2.90
C LEU A 468 -59.07 -13.07 3.52
N SER A 469 -59.37 -12.03 4.28
CA SER A 469 -60.68 -11.87 4.91
C SER A 469 -61.78 -11.79 3.83
N LEU A 470 -62.99 -12.23 4.17
CA LEU A 470 -64.20 -11.99 3.38
C LEU A 470 -65.09 -10.92 4.06
N ALA A 471 -64.48 -10.11 4.93
CA ALA A 471 -65.17 -9.14 5.79
C ALA A 471 -65.79 -7.98 4.98
N VAL A 472 -66.70 -7.25 5.62
CA VAL A 472 -67.56 -6.20 5.02
C VAL A 472 -66.83 -4.85 4.85
N ASP A 473 -65.58 -4.72 5.35
CA ASP A 473 -64.80 -3.48 5.30
C ASP A 473 -63.87 -3.46 4.06
N ASP A 474 -64.23 -2.62 3.09
CA ASP A 474 -63.51 -2.46 1.83
C ASP A 474 -62.07 -1.95 2.01
N GLU A 475 -61.78 -1.16 3.05
CA GLU A 475 -60.45 -0.59 3.29
C GLU A 475 -59.48 -1.64 3.82
N LEU A 476 -59.94 -2.44 4.80
CA LEU A 476 -59.18 -3.59 5.31
C LEU A 476 -58.93 -4.62 4.20
N MET A 477 -59.94 -4.92 3.40
CA MET A 477 -59.85 -5.85 2.27
C MET A 477 -58.85 -5.38 1.21
N PHE A 478 -58.77 -4.07 0.96
CA PHE A 478 -57.78 -3.49 0.06
C PHE A 478 -56.36 -3.61 0.62
N GLN A 479 -56.15 -3.31 1.91
CA GLN A 479 -54.84 -3.43 2.55
C GLN A 479 -54.33 -4.87 2.56
N GLU A 480 -55.15 -5.84 2.97
CA GLU A 480 -54.79 -7.26 2.95
C GLU A 480 -54.44 -7.74 1.53
N ARG A 481 -55.23 -7.35 0.52
CA ARG A 481 -54.91 -7.67 -0.89
C ARG A 481 -53.62 -7.01 -1.35
N LYS A 482 -53.36 -5.76 -0.97
CA LYS A 482 -52.15 -5.03 -1.35
C LYS A 482 -50.89 -5.72 -0.84
N GLU A 483 -50.92 -6.21 0.41
CA GLU A 483 -49.82 -7.01 0.97
C GLU A 483 -49.61 -8.30 0.17
N VAL A 484 -50.69 -9.04 -0.11
CA VAL A 484 -50.60 -10.28 -0.92
C VAL A 484 -50.12 -9.99 -2.34
N LEU A 485 -50.59 -8.93 -2.99
CA LEU A 485 -50.21 -8.57 -4.36
C LEU A 485 -48.77 -8.09 -4.45
N THR A 486 -48.22 -7.46 -3.40
CA THR A 486 -46.78 -7.17 -3.27
C THR A 486 -45.97 -8.47 -3.30
N GLU A 487 -46.39 -9.50 -2.57
CA GLU A 487 -45.73 -10.81 -2.59
C GLU A 487 -45.94 -11.56 -3.92
N VAL A 488 -47.09 -11.41 -4.58
CA VAL A 488 -47.35 -11.92 -5.94
C VAL A 488 -46.44 -11.24 -6.97
N ALA A 489 -46.21 -9.93 -6.85
CA ALA A 489 -45.38 -9.16 -7.77
C ALA A 489 -43.91 -9.63 -7.80
N ARG A 490 -43.44 -10.27 -6.72
CA ARG A 490 -42.09 -10.88 -6.62
C ARG A 490 -41.98 -12.26 -7.30
N GLN A 491 -43.10 -12.83 -7.79
CA GLN A 491 -43.13 -14.18 -8.35
C GLN A 491 -42.93 -14.22 -9.88
N PRO A 492 -42.53 -15.37 -10.46
CA PRO A 492 -42.45 -15.53 -11.91
C PRO A 492 -43.82 -15.32 -12.59
N GLU A 493 -43.82 -14.76 -13.81
CA GLU A 493 -45.04 -14.39 -14.56
C GLU A 493 -46.05 -15.54 -14.71
N PHE A 494 -45.59 -16.77 -14.92
CA PHE A 494 -46.50 -17.93 -15.02
C PHE A 494 -47.28 -18.19 -13.72
N PHE A 495 -46.67 -17.88 -12.57
CA PHE A 495 -47.27 -18.11 -11.25
C PHE A 495 -48.18 -16.94 -10.85
N ILE A 496 -47.84 -15.71 -11.26
CA ILE A 496 -48.70 -14.53 -11.09
C ILE A 496 -50.11 -14.80 -11.60
N LYS A 497 -50.24 -15.32 -12.83
CA LYS A 497 -51.56 -15.63 -13.41
C LYS A 497 -52.37 -16.58 -12.52
N LYS A 498 -51.73 -17.64 -12.00
CA LYS A 498 -52.36 -18.62 -11.10
C LYS A 498 -52.84 -17.96 -9.80
N CYS A 499 -52.04 -17.07 -9.22
CA CYS A 499 -52.41 -16.31 -8.02
C CYS A 499 -53.59 -15.37 -8.26
N LEU A 500 -53.60 -14.63 -9.38
CA LEU A 500 -54.72 -13.74 -9.73
C LEU A 500 -56.02 -14.51 -9.91
N ASP A 501 -55.97 -15.69 -10.55
CA ASP A 501 -57.13 -16.57 -10.68
C ASP A 501 -57.66 -17.04 -9.33
N ARG A 502 -56.76 -17.37 -8.39
CA ARG A 502 -57.13 -17.80 -7.05
C ARG A 502 -57.74 -16.66 -6.23
N ILE A 503 -57.15 -15.47 -6.24
CA ILE A 503 -57.70 -14.27 -5.58
C ILE A 503 -59.10 -13.97 -6.11
N ARG A 504 -59.28 -14.02 -7.43
CA ARG A 504 -60.59 -13.80 -8.07
C ARG A 504 -61.62 -14.85 -7.69
N ASN A 505 -61.22 -16.11 -7.55
CA ASN A 505 -62.14 -17.17 -7.10
C ASN A 505 -62.47 -17.04 -5.60
N HIS A 506 -61.53 -16.58 -4.77
CA HIS A 506 -61.71 -16.37 -3.33
C HIS A 506 -62.80 -15.33 -3.05
N TYR A 507 -62.76 -14.16 -3.71
CA TYR A 507 -63.78 -13.12 -3.57
C TYR A 507 -65.02 -13.32 -4.44
N GLY A 508 -64.98 -14.30 -5.36
CA GLY A 508 -66.03 -14.52 -6.36
C GLY A 508 -65.86 -13.65 -7.62
N LYS A 509 -66.04 -14.28 -8.78
CA LYS A 509 -65.79 -13.68 -10.11
C LYS A 509 -66.59 -12.42 -10.42
N LYS A 510 -67.72 -12.20 -9.74
CA LYS A 510 -68.58 -11.01 -9.91
C LYS A 510 -68.13 -9.82 -9.06
N ALA A 511 -67.54 -10.08 -7.89
CA ALA A 511 -67.10 -9.03 -6.97
C ALA A 511 -65.69 -8.52 -7.29
N MET A 512 -64.83 -9.35 -7.89
CA MET A 512 -63.44 -9.01 -8.19
C MET A 512 -63.10 -9.14 -9.68
N SER A 513 -62.81 -8.02 -10.34
CA SER A 513 -62.45 -8.00 -11.78
C SER A 513 -60.95 -8.20 -12.00
N TYR A 514 -60.57 -8.77 -13.15
CA TYR A 514 -59.15 -8.82 -13.53
C TYR A 514 -58.53 -7.43 -13.75
N GLN A 515 -59.33 -6.45 -14.15
CA GLN A 515 -58.85 -5.09 -14.41
C GLN A 515 -58.39 -4.43 -13.11
N THR A 516 -59.18 -4.59 -12.04
CA THR A 516 -58.83 -4.13 -10.68
C THR A 516 -57.54 -4.79 -10.20
N LEU A 517 -57.47 -6.13 -10.25
CA LEU A 517 -56.28 -6.88 -9.80
C LEU A 517 -55.02 -6.53 -10.60
N ARG A 518 -55.13 -6.28 -11.92
CA ARG A 518 -53.99 -5.86 -12.75
C ARG A 518 -53.50 -4.45 -12.41
N SER A 519 -54.40 -3.54 -12.05
CA SER A 519 -54.05 -2.19 -11.61
C SER A 519 -53.31 -2.23 -10.28
N GLU A 520 -53.88 -2.90 -9.28
CA GLU A 520 -53.25 -3.07 -7.96
C GLU A 520 -51.89 -3.79 -8.07
N LEU A 521 -51.78 -4.82 -8.93
CA LEU A 521 -50.51 -5.50 -9.21
C LEU A 521 -49.46 -4.58 -9.86
N LYS A 522 -49.87 -3.63 -10.71
CA LYS A 522 -48.93 -2.69 -11.34
C LYS A 522 -48.31 -1.76 -10.31
N GLU A 523 -49.09 -1.28 -9.36
CA GLU A 523 -48.59 -0.48 -8.23
C GLU A 523 -47.66 -1.30 -7.33
N ALA A 524 -48.05 -2.54 -7.02
CA ALA A 524 -47.22 -3.47 -6.27
C ALA A 524 -45.87 -3.74 -6.97
N LYS A 525 -45.86 -3.96 -8.29
CA LYS A 525 -44.63 -4.11 -9.08
C LYS A 525 -43.73 -2.87 -9.02
N LYS A 526 -44.30 -1.67 -9.01
CA LYS A 526 -43.55 -0.42 -8.88
C LYS A 526 -42.88 -0.33 -7.50
N ALA A 527 -43.64 -0.56 -6.43
CA ALA A 527 -43.11 -0.52 -5.06
C ALA A 527 -42.00 -1.56 -4.83
N VAL A 528 -42.17 -2.79 -5.33
CA VAL A 528 -41.14 -3.85 -5.25
C VAL A 528 -39.86 -3.44 -5.98
N LYS A 529 -39.97 -2.74 -7.12
CA LYS A 529 -38.80 -2.26 -7.84
C LYS A 529 -38.04 -1.20 -7.04
N GLU A 530 -38.75 -0.22 -6.47
CA GLU A 530 -38.16 0.84 -5.65
C GLU A 530 -37.48 0.27 -4.38
N GLU A 531 -38.09 -0.73 -3.74
CA GLU A 531 -37.52 -1.44 -2.60
C GLU A 531 -36.25 -2.23 -2.98
N ARG A 532 -36.24 -2.89 -4.15
CA ARG A 532 -35.07 -3.63 -4.64
C ARG A 532 -33.92 -2.69 -4.94
N ASP A 533 -34.19 -1.59 -5.64
CA ASP A 533 -33.17 -0.58 -5.96
C ASP A 533 -32.59 0.05 -4.66
N TYR A 534 -33.41 0.23 -3.61
CA TYR A 534 -32.97 0.66 -2.27
C TYR A 534 -32.05 -0.37 -1.59
N GLN A 535 -32.45 -1.64 -1.59
CA GLN A 535 -31.67 -2.72 -0.97
C GLN A 535 -30.33 -2.93 -1.67
N GLU A 536 -30.29 -2.89 -3.01
CA GLU A 536 -29.04 -3.00 -3.78
C GLU A 536 -28.03 -1.91 -3.42
N VAL A 537 -28.49 -0.65 -3.27
CA VAL A 537 -27.61 0.47 -2.87
C VAL A 537 -27.17 0.34 -1.42
N SER A 538 -28.08 -0.01 -0.50
CA SER A 538 -27.75 -0.18 0.92
C SER A 538 -26.77 -1.32 1.15
N GLN A 539 -26.97 -2.45 0.47
CA GLN A 539 -26.09 -3.61 0.55
C GLN A 539 -24.70 -3.29 -0.02
N ALA A 540 -24.63 -2.56 -1.13
CA ALA A 540 -23.34 -2.11 -1.68
C ALA A 540 -22.58 -1.20 -0.68
N LEU A 541 -23.29 -0.31 0.02
CA LEU A 541 -22.69 0.52 1.07
C LEU A 541 -22.22 -0.30 2.28
N GLU A 542 -23.00 -1.31 2.69
CA GLU A 542 -22.67 -2.19 3.82
C GLU A 542 -21.47 -3.10 3.50
N GLU A 543 -21.39 -3.62 2.27
CA GLU A 543 -20.22 -4.37 1.78
C GLU A 543 -18.95 -3.51 1.74
N GLU A 544 -19.07 -2.24 1.37
CA GLU A 544 -17.95 -1.29 1.40
C GLU A 544 -17.58 -0.90 2.84
N TRP A 545 -18.55 -0.82 3.74
CA TRP A 545 -18.35 -0.59 5.18
C TRP A 545 -17.55 -1.72 5.82
N GLU A 546 -17.87 -2.98 5.54
CA GLU A 546 -17.12 -4.14 6.06
C GLU A 546 -15.67 -4.20 5.57
N LYS A 547 -15.38 -3.62 4.40
CA LYS A 547 -14.02 -3.54 3.85
C LYS A 547 -13.21 -2.37 4.42
N ALA A 548 -13.88 -1.35 4.96
CA ALA A 548 -13.22 -0.17 5.50
C ALA A 548 -12.52 -0.49 6.83
N LYS A 549 -11.28 -0.03 6.98
CA LYS A 549 -10.56 -0.14 8.26
C LYS A 549 -11.10 0.92 9.24
N PRO A 550 -11.34 0.58 10.52
CA PRO A 550 -11.69 1.57 11.53
C PRO A 550 -10.63 2.68 11.62
N GLY A 551 -11.08 3.94 11.66
CA GLY A 551 -10.26 5.16 11.64
C GLY A 551 -9.77 5.61 10.25
N SER A 552 -10.09 4.87 9.18
CA SER A 552 -9.62 5.22 7.83
C SER A 552 -10.41 6.35 7.17
N CYS A 553 -9.78 7.07 6.23
CA CYS A 553 -10.45 8.09 5.43
C CYS A 553 -11.70 7.54 4.72
N ARG A 554 -11.61 6.30 4.23
CA ARG A 554 -12.73 5.57 3.63
C ARG A 554 -13.92 5.42 4.59
N GLU A 555 -13.68 5.11 5.86
CA GLU A 555 -14.75 5.02 6.86
C GLU A 555 -15.42 6.39 7.09
N ALA A 556 -14.65 7.47 7.16
CA ALA A 556 -15.19 8.83 7.31
C ALA A 556 -16.09 9.22 6.13
N ILE A 557 -15.69 8.87 4.90
CA ILE A 557 -16.50 9.07 3.68
C ILE A 557 -17.78 8.24 3.76
N LEU A 558 -17.69 6.95 4.08
CA LEU A 558 -18.85 6.06 4.16
C LEU A 558 -19.81 6.48 5.28
N LEU A 559 -19.32 7.03 6.39
CA LEU A 559 -20.15 7.55 7.49
C LEU A 559 -20.94 8.79 7.08
N TYR A 560 -20.38 9.60 6.18
CA TYR A 560 -21.10 10.72 5.58
C TYR A 560 -22.17 10.22 4.60
N GLU A 561 -21.81 9.26 3.74
CA GLU A 561 -22.73 8.69 2.75
C GLU A 561 -23.89 7.91 3.39
N SER A 562 -23.67 7.25 4.54
CA SER A 562 -24.69 6.46 5.24
C SER A 562 -25.73 7.29 6.01
N LYS A 563 -25.42 8.56 6.32
CA LYS A 563 -26.32 9.46 7.07
C LYS A 563 -27.47 10.03 6.23
N ARG A 564 -27.58 9.71 4.93
CA ARG A 564 -28.58 10.30 4.03
C ARG A 564 -29.29 9.25 3.15
N PRO A 565 -30.52 9.53 2.69
CA PRO A 565 -31.30 8.59 1.87
C PRO A 565 -30.63 8.30 0.51
N PRO A 566 -30.78 7.09 -0.06
CA PRO A 566 -30.05 6.66 -1.27
C PRO A 566 -30.44 7.36 -2.58
N TYR A 567 -31.51 8.17 -2.59
CA TYR A 567 -31.84 9.06 -3.71
C TYR A 567 -31.08 10.40 -3.64
N TRP A 568 -30.30 10.64 -2.58
CA TRP A 568 -29.51 11.84 -2.39
C TRP A 568 -28.07 11.60 -2.88
N ARG A 569 -27.61 12.40 -3.85
CA ARG A 569 -26.22 12.33 -4.31
C ARG A 569 -25.30 13.05 -3.32
N PRO A 570 -24.24 12.39 -2.81
CA PRO A 570 -23.23 13.03 -1.98
C PRO A 570 -22.62 14.25 -2.67
N SER A 571 -22.53 15.37 -1.94
CA SER A 571 -21.77 16.53 -2.43
C SER A 571 -20.29 16.14 -2.48
N ASN A 572 -19.72 16.21 -3.68
CA ASN A 572 -18.29 15.99 -3.89
C ASN A 572 -17.46 17.07 -3.17
N GLU A 573 -18.01 18.26 -2.93
CA GLU A 573 -17.36 19.26 -2.07
C GLU A 573 -17.17 18.75 -0.65
N ARG A 574 -18.25 18.28 -0.01
CA ARG A 574 -18.14 17.83 1.38
C ARG A 574 -17.23 16.60 1.53
N ILE A 575 -17.19 15.74 0.52
CA ILE A 575 -16.26 14.59 0.51
C ILE A 575 -14.81 15.06 0.39
N ALA A 576 -14.53 16.04 -0.47
CA ALA A 576 -13.20 16.63 -0.56
C ALA A 576 -12.76 17.27 0.76
N GLU A 577 -13.67 17.98 1.45
CA GLU A 577 -13.44 18.52 2.80
C GLU A 577 -13.09 17.43 3.81
N ILE A 578 -13.89 16.35 3.87
CA ILE A 578 -13.63 15.20 4.76
C ILE A 578 -12.25 14.58 4.48
N ILE A 579 -11.89 14.42 3.21
CA ILE A 579 -10.59 13.86 2.84
C ILE A 579 -9.45 14.78 3.29
N PHE A 580 -9.59 16.08 3.07
CA PHE A 580 -8.59 17.08 3.45
C PHE A 580 -8.42 17.15 4.97
N GLU A 581 -9.52 17.26 5.72
CA GLU A 581 -9.54 17.21 7.19
C GLU A 581 -8.87 15.93 7.70
N TRP A 582 -9.21 14.76 7.11
CA TRP A 582 -8.63 13.48 7.52
C TRP A 582 -7.11 13.42 7.30
N PHE A 583 -6.61 13.88 6.14
CA PHE A 583 -5.16 13.90 5.92
C PHE A 583 -4.46 14.81 6.93
N GLN A 584 -5.01 15.99 7.24
CA GLN A 584 -4.45 16.88 8.26
C GLN A 584 -4.41 16.25 9.66
N GLU A 585 -5.50 15.60 10.07
CA GLU A 585 -5.57 14.90 11.36
C GLU A 585 -4.63 13.69 11.46
N ASN A 586 -4.17 13.16 10.33
CA ASN A 586 -3.29 11.98 10.26
C ASN A 586 -1.85 12.32 9.84
N GLY A 587 -1.41 13.57 10.06
CA GLY A 587 -0.02 13.99 9.84
C GLY A 587 0.30 14.38 8.39
N GLY A 588 -0.71 14.61 7.56
CA GLY A 588 -0.59 15.16 6.23
C GLY A 588 -0.60 16.68 6.23
N GLU A 589 0.32 17.30 5.51
CA GLU A 589 0.39 18.75 5.37
C GLU A 589 0.24 19.16 3.91
N PHE A 590 -0.78 19.96 3.63
CA PHE A 590 -1.01 20.47 2.28
C PHE A 590 -0.13 21.69 2.02
N VAL A 591 0.51 21.71 0.86
CA VAL A 591 1.49 22.70 0.46
C VAL A 591 1.05 23.38 -0.83
N SER A 592 1.09 24.70 -0.84
CA SER A 592 0.86 25.56 -2.00
C SER A 592 2.20 25.87 -2.67
N LEU A 593 2.39 25.36 -3.88
CA LEU A 593 3.60 25.55 -4.69
C LEU A 593 3.38 26.72 -5.68
N PRO A 594 4.45 27.33 -6.23
CA PRO A 594 4.30 28.44 -7.18
C PRO A 594 3.43 28.09 -8.40
N GLY A 595 2.55 29.03 -8.77
CA GLY A 595 1.55 28.84 -9.82
C GLY A 595 0.30 28.10 -9.32
N PRO A 596 -0.42 27.37 -10.18
CA PRO A 596 -1.61 26.61 -9.79
C PRO A 596 -1.25 25.19 -9.28
N ARG A 597 -0.08 25.03 -8.65
CA ARG A 597 0.43 23.72 -8.20
C ARG A 597 0.23 23.55 -6.70
N ALA A 598 -0.14 22.36 -6.29
CA ALA A 598 -0.26 22.00 -4.88
C ALA A 598 0.31 20.61 -4.65
N ALA A 599 0.75 20.35 -3.43
CA ALA A 599 1.25 19.06 -2.99
C ALA A 599 0.68 18.68 -1.63
N LEU A 600 0.74 17.40 -1.29
CA LEU A 600 0.48 16.87 0.03
C LEU A 600 1.77 16.24 0.53
N PHE A 601 2.31 16.71 1.64
CA PHE A 601 3.36 16.01 2.38
C PHE A 601 2.70 14.98 3.29
N PHE A 602 2.93 13.69 3.08
CA PHE A 602 2.32 12.62 3.85
C PHE A 602 3.21 11.38 3.82
N GLU A 603 3.32 10.66 4.95
CA GLU A 603 4.19 9.47 5.08
C GLU A 603 5.65 9.70 4.63
N ASN A 604 6.20 10.88 4.94
CA ASN A 604 7.55 11.33 4.52
C ASN A 604 7.74 11.39 3.00
N GLU A 605 6.68 11.62 2.23
CA GLU A 605 6.77 11.88 0.80
C GLU A 605 6.01 13.15 0.43
N LEU A 606 6.56 13.94 -0.51
CA LEU A 606 5.85 15.07 -1.11
C LEU A 606 5.12 14.61 -2.37
N LEU A 607 3.79 14.64 -2.31
CA LEU A 607 2.90 14.09 -3.32
C LEU A 607 2.22 15.21 -4.11
N GLU A 608 2.68 15.51 -5.33
CA GLU A 608 2.07 16.58 -6.13
C GLU A 608 0.65 16.23 -6.61
N ILE A 609 -0.27 17.13 -6.30
CA ILE A 609 -1.69 17.01 -6.59
C ILE A 609 -1.93 17.44 -8.03
N ASN A 610 -2.54 16.54 -8.81
CA ASN A 610 -3.00 16.81 -10.18
C ASN A 610 -1.88 17.30 -11.14
N HIS A 611 -0.65 16.82 -10.95
CA HIS A 611 0.47 17.19 -11.80
C HIS A 611 0.26 16.77 -13.28
N LYS A 612 0.82 17.55 -14.22
CA LYS A 612 0.68 17.31 -15.68
C LYS A 612 1.46 16.08 -16.15
N ASP A 613 2.63 15.86 -15.56
CA ASP A 613 3.41 14.65 -15.77
C ASP A 613 2.86 13.50 -14.91
N ASN A 614 2.48 12.41 -15.58
CA ASN A 614 1.96 11.22 -14.92
C ASN A 614 2.99 10.53 -14.02
N ALA A 615 4.29 10.61 -14.31
CA ALA A 615 5.31 10.00 -13.46
C ALA A 615 5.33 10.66 -12.06
N VAL A 616 5.17 11.98 -12.02
CA VAL A 616 5.13 12.80 -10.79
C VAL A 616 3.77 12.68 -10.08
N TYR A 617 2.67 12.54 -10.82
CA TYR A 617 1.32 12.44 -10.24
C TYR A 617 1.02 11.05 -9.64
N LYS A 618 1.64 9.99 -10.15
CA LYS A 618 1.31 8.60 -9.79
C LYS A 618 1.49 8.26 -8.30
N PRO A 619 2.52 8.76 -7.58
CA PRO A 619 2.61 8.60 -6.13
C PRO A 619 1.39 9.16 -5.40
N PHE A 620 1.00 10.41 -5.66
CA PHE A 620 -0.22 11.01 -5.10
C PHE A 620 -1.45 10.17 -5.42
N GLN A 621 -1.63 9.76 -6.68
CA GLN A 621 -2.78 8.94 -7.08
C GLN A 621 -2.85 7.63 -6.30
N THR A 622 -1.70 7.02 -6.02
CA THR A 622 -1.60 5.75 -5.30
C THR A 622 -1.97 5.93 -3.83
N ALA A 623 -1.41 6.94 -3.16
CA ALA A 623 -1.78 7.27 -1.78
C ALA A 623 -3.27 7.63 -1.68
N PHE A 624 -3.75 8.52 -2.55
CA PHE A 624 -5.14 8.96 -2.59
C PHE A 624 -6.11 7.78 -2.76
N HIS A 625 -5.85 6.87 -3.71
CA HIS A 625 -6.67 5.68 -3.89
C HIS A 625 -6.62 4.74 -2.68
N THR A 626 -5.44 4.56 -2.08
CA THR A 626 -5.25 3.68 -0.93
C THR A 626 -6.06 4.11 0.28
N HIS A 627 -6.17 5.42 0.53
CA HIS A 627 -6.91 5.95 1.68
C HIS A 627 -8.41 6.20 1.38
N THR A 628 -8.77 6.61 0.16
CA THR A 628 -10.12 7.08 -0.16
C THR A 628 -10.95 6.12 -1.02
N GLY A 629 -10.29 5.21 -1.75
CA GLY A 629 -10.89 4.35 -2.77
C GLY A 629 -11.22 5.05 -4.10
N PHE A 630 -10.96 6.35 -4.22
CA PHE A 630 -11.22 7.10 -5.45
C PHE A 630 -10.01 7.11 -6.39
N THR A 631 -10.26 7.30 -7.69
CA THR A 631 -9.20 7.46 -8.69
C THR A 631 -9.54 8.61 -9.64
N ARG A 632 -8.53 9.20 -10.28
CA ARG A 632 -8.70 10.23 -11.34
C ARG A 632 -9.41 9.72 -12.61
N VAL A 633 -9.54 8.40 -12.77
CA VAL A 633 -10.22 7.77 -13.92
C VAL A 633 -11.73 7.91 -13.77
N ASP A 634 -12.23 7.83 -12.53
CA ASP A 634 -13.63 8.09 -12.21
C ASP A 634 -13.91 9.60 -12.28
N ILE A 635 -15.04 9.98 -12.89
CA ILE A 635 -15.48 11.39 -13.00
C ILE A 635 -15.58 12.00 -11.61
N ARG A 636 -16.15 11.24 -10.67
CA ARG A 636 -16.32 11.69 -9.28
C ARG A 636 -14.98 11.90 -8.58
N GLY A 637 -14.05 10.95 -8.73
CA GLY A 637 -12.71 11.07 -8.16
C GLY A 637 -11.93 12.26 -8.73
N ARG A 638 -12.08 12.56 -10.03
CA ARG A 638 -11.47 13.74 -10.65
C ARG A 638 -11.96 15.05 -10.03
N GLU A 639 -13.27 15.23 -9.89
CA GLU A 639 -13.86 16.43 -9.28
C GLU A 639 -13.39 16.62 -7.81
N ILE A 640 -13.30 15.53 -7.04
CA ILE A 640 -12.81 15.55 -5.67
C ILE A 640 -11.34 16.01 -5.63
N ILE A 641 -10.47 15.46 -6.49
CA ILE A 641 -9.05 15.82 -6.53
C ILE A 641 -8.87 17.30 -6.92
N GLU A 642 -9.64 17.81 -7.89
CA GLU A 642 -9.62 19.22 -8.26
C GLU A 642 -10.02 20.11 -7.08
N ARG A 643 -11.05 19.72 -6.32
CA ARG A 643 -11.47 20.45 -5.11
C ARG A 643 -10.39 20.46 -4.03
N ILE A 644 -9.75 19.33 -3.78
CA ILE A 644 -8.62 19.22 -2.84
C ILE A 644 -7.46 20.13 -3.28
N GLN A 645 -7.15 20.19 -4.58
CA GLN A 645 -6.11 21.08 -5.11
C GLN A 645 -6.44 22.55 -4.82
N TYR A 646 -7.69 22.98 -5.02
CA TYR A 646 -8.10 24.35 -4.70
C TYR A 646 -7.94 24.66 -3.21
N MET A 647 -8.38 23.74 -2.34
CA MET A 647 -8.22 23.89 -0.89
C MET A 647 -6.75 23.93 -0.46
N ALA A 648 -5.89 23.11 -1.07
CA ALA A 648 -4.45 23.14 -0.81
C ALA A 648 -3.80 24.46 -1.28
N LEU A 649 -4.26 25.04 -2.40
CA LEU A 649 -3.79 26.35 -2.87
C LEU A 649 -4.23 27.49 -1.94
N GLU A 650 -5.44 27.39 -1.37
CA GLU A 650 -6.05 28.43 -0.51
C GLU A 650 -5.56 28.35 0.95
N HIS A 651 -5.49 27.14 1.50
CA HIS A 651 -5.25 26.90 2.93
C HIS A 651 -3.91 26.22 3.23
N GLY A 652 -3.19 25.71 2.22
CA GLY A 652 -1.91 25.04 2.41
C GLY A 652 -0.76 25.99 2.74
N VAL A 653 0.32 25.44 3.30
CA VAL A 653 1.55 26.18 3.60
C VAL A 653 2.16 26.70 2.29
N LYS A 654 2.46 27.99 2.22
CA LYS A 654 3.02 28.61 1.01
C LYS A 654 4.51 28.37 0.96
N CYS A 655 4.97 27.69 -0.09
CA CYS A 655 6.38 27.41 -0.29
C CYS A 655 6.94 28.12 -1.52
N LYS A 656 8.22 28.51 -1.41
CA LYS A 656 9.01 29.00 -2.54
C LYS A 656 9.77 27.83 -3.16
N GLU A 657 9.77 27.76 -4.48
CA GLU A 657 10.42 26.69 -5.24
C GLU A 657 11.78 27.14 -5.75
N PHE A 658 12.79 26.29 -5.52
CA PHE A 658 14.14 26.45 -6.02
C PHE A 658 14.64 25.15 -6.67
N THR A 659 15.85 25.16 -7.23
CA THR A 659 16.47 23.96 -7.82
C THR A 659 17.05 23.07 -6.71
N TRP A 660 18.26 22.53 -6.89
CA TRP A 660 18.90 21.62 -5.96
C TRP A 660 19.53 22.31 -4.74
N LEU A 661 19.74 23.64 -4.82
CA LEU A 661 20.38 24.47 -3.79
C LEU A 661 19.66 25.81 -3.62
N HIS A 662 19.38 26.22 -2.39
CA HIS A 662 18.94 27.56 -2.04
C HIS A 662 19.85 28.15 -0.94
N THR A 663 20.08 29.46 -0.98
CA THR A 663 20.92 30.16 -0.01
C THR A 663 20.20 31.41 0.47
N VAL A 664 20.13 31.59 1.78
CA VAL A 664 19.64 32.81 2.43
C VAL A 664 20.86 33.53 2.99
N LEU A 665 21.36 34.53 2.27
CA LEU A 665 22.65 35.17 2.56
C LEU A 665 22.63 35.93 3.88
N GLU A 666 21.48 36.54 4.24
CA GLU A 666 21.28 37.31 5.46
C GLU A 666 21.35 36.45 6.72
N GLU A 667 20.98 35.18 6.61
CA GLU A 667 20.94 34.20 7.71
C GLU A 667 22.15 33.26 7.69
N TYR A 668 23.04 33.41 6.71
CA TYR A 668 24.13 32.47 6.44
C TYR A 668 23.63 31.02 6.34
N ALA A 669 22.45 30.80 5.76
CA ALA A 669 21.81 29.50 5.66
C ALA A 669 21.87 28.95 4.24
N VAL A 670 22.22 27.67 4.12
CA VAL A 670 22.25 26.91 2.85
C VAL A 670 21.31 25.73 2.96
N PHE A 671 20.41 25.59 1.98
CA PHE A 671 19.47 24.49 1.87
C PHE A 671 19.87 23.63 0.68
N PHE A 672 20.11 22.34 0.92
CA PHE A 672 20.57 21.38 -0.09
C PHE A 672 19.65 20.16 -0.16
N ASN A 673 19.26 19.78 -1.37
CA ASN A 673 18.39 18.62 -1.57
C ASN A 673 19.18 17.31 -1.42
N LEU A 674 18.79 16.45 -0.47
CA LEU A 674 19.43 15.15 -0.26
C LEU A 674 19.05 14.12 -1.34
N ASN A 675 18.05 14.42 -2.16
CA ASN A 675 17.52 13.52 -3.19
C ASN A 675 17.05 12.15 -2.64
N ASN A 676 16.91 12.03 -1.32
CA ASN A 676 16.53 10.79 -0.66
C ASN A 676 15.03 10.52 -0.78
N ASP A 677 14.67 9.25 -0.61
CA ASP A 677 13.27 8.82 -0.78
C ASP A 677 12.34 9.40 0.29
N ALA A 678 12.88 9.77 1.46
CA ALA A 678 12.16 10.47 2.53
C ALA A 678 11.83 11.95 2.20
N GLY A 679 12.24 12.46 1.03
CA GLY A 679 11.91 13.81 0.61
C GLY A 679 12.46 14.88 1.55
N GLU A 680 13.71 14.73 2.00
CA GLU A 680 14.35 15.62 2.97
C GLU A 680 15.35 16.58 2.30
N ILE A 681 15.58 17.71 2.96
CA ILE A 681 16.64 18.68 2.62
C ILE A 681 17.50 18.95 3.84
N ALA A 682 18.79 19.24 3.62
CA ALA A 682 19.70 19.69 4.66
C ALA A 682 19.67 21.21 4.76
N LYS A 683 19.34 21.74 5.94
CA LYS A 683 19.52 23.14 6.34
C LYS A 683 20.85 23.28 7.06
N ILE A 684 21.79 23.99 6.44
CA ILE A 684 23.17 24.16 6.92
C ILE A 684 23.33 25.61 7.35
N THR A 685 23.69 25.82 8.61
CA THR A 685 23.85 27.15 9.22
C THR A 685 25.17 27.21 10.00
N PRO A 686 25.58 28.38 10.53
CA PRO A 686 26.74 28.46 11.43
C PRO A 686 26.67 27.55 12.67
N SER A 687 25.46 27.18 13.11
CA SER A 687 25.27 26.32 14.29
C SER A 687 25.37 24.82 13.98
N GLY A 688 25.20 24.41 12.71
CA GLY A 688 25.29 23.00 12.33
C GLY A 688 24.49 22.64 11.08
N VAL A 689 24.13 21.37 10.98
CA VAL A 689 23.31 20.81 9.90
C VAL A 689 22.05 20.22 10.53
N GLU A 690 20.89 20.59 9.99
CA GLU A 690 19.58 20.07 10.37
C GLU A 690 18.92 19.45 9.14
N ILE A 691 18.35 18.26 9.30
CA ILE A 691 17.58 17.61 8.22
C ILE A 691 16.11 17.90 8.43
N ILE A 692 15.49 18.54 7.44
CA ILE A 692 14.10 19.00 7.49
C ILE A 692 13.32 18.45 6.29
N PRO A 693 11.98 18.34 6.39
CA PRO A 693 11.14 17.94 5.25
C PRO A 693 11.24 18.93 4.09
N ASN A 694 11.21 18.44 2.85
CA ASN A 694 11.22 19.29 1.67
C ASN A 694 9.83 19.87 1.38
N GLY A 695 9.69 21.19 1.38
CA GLY A 695 8.41 21.90 1.23
C GLY A 695 7.71 22.15 2.56
N ALA A 696 7.28 21.09 3.25
CA ALA A 696 6.57 21.15 4.54
C ALA A 696 7.54 21.46 5.71
N ASN A 697 8.11 22.66 5.70
CA ASN A 697 9.04 23.16 6.72
C ASN A 697 8.73 24.62 7.09
N GLU A 698 9.21 25.03 8.26
CA GLU A 698 8.98 26.38 8.81
C GLU A 698 9.58 27.49 7.92
N ASP A 699 10.63 27.18 7.15
CA ASP A 699 11.27 28.12 6.23
C ASP A 699 10.48 28.31 4.91
N GLY A 700 9.47 27.47 4.65
CA GLY A 700 8.67 27.48 3.43
C GLY A 700 9.50 27.20 2.17
N ILE A 701 10.52 26.35 2.26
CA ILE A 701 11.46 26.06 1.17
C ILE A 701 11.16 24.71 0.52
N PHE A 702 10.99 24.72 -0.79
CA PHE A 702 10.93 23.52 -1.61
C PHE A 702 12.07 23.49 -2.63
N LEU A 703 12.86 22.42 -2.62
CA LEU A 703 13.97 22.19 -3.55
C LEU A 703 13.59 21.07 -4.54
N ARG A 704 13.75 21.32 -5.85
CA ARG A 704 13.60 20.26 -6.85
C ARG A 704 14.71 19.22 -6.73
N ARG A 705 14.37 17.95 -6.99
CA ARG A 705 15.37 16.88 -7.12
C ARG A 705 16.22 17.11 -8.36
N SER A 706 17.52 16.82 -8.25
CA SER A 706 18.40 16.71 -9.40
C SER A 706 18.25 15.32 -10.04
N GLU A 707 18.23 15.21 -11.36
CA GLU A 707 18.19 13.91 -12.05
C GLU A 707 19.53 13.16 -12.00
N LYS A 708 20.63 13.84 -11.64
CA LYS A 708 21.98 13.27 -11.63
C LYS A 708 22.47 12.86 -10.25
N ILE A 709 21.91 13.44 -9.19
CA ILE A 709 22.36 13.17 -7.81
C ILE A 709 21.68 11.88 -7.34
N ASP A 710 22.45 10.80 -7.17
CA ASP A 710 21.99 9.63 -6.42
C ASP A 710 21.60 10.04 -4.99
N PRO A 711 20.56 9.42 -4.40
CA PRO A 711 20.13 9.65 -3.02
C PRO A 711 21.29 9.72 -2.02
N ILE A 712 21.20 10.65 -1.08
CA ILE A 712 22.21 10.85 -0.03
C ILE A 712 21.58 10.54 1.33
N THR A 713 22.22 9.66 2.08
CA THR A 713 21.89 9.44 3.50
C THR A 713 22.77 10.35 4.35
N TYR A 714 22.16 11.27 5.10
CA TYR A 714 22.91 12.15 5.99
C TYR A 714 23.47 11.37 7.20
N VAL A 715 24.75 11.61 7.51
CA VAL A 715 25.43 11.04 8.68
C VAL A 715 25.72 12.19 9.67
N PRO A 716 25.13 12.20 10.89
CA PRO A 716 25.27 13.30 11.83
C PRO A 716 26.63 13.35 12.55
N ASP A 717 27.22 12.19 12.84
CA ASP A 717 28.43 12.06 13.67
C ASP A 717 29.69 11.82 12.81
N VAL A 718 29.95 12.70 11.85
CA VAL A 718 31.10 12.57 10.94
C VAL A 718 32.38 13.15 11.55
N ASP A 719 33.46 12.35 11.56
CA ASP A 719 34.81 12.85 11.80
C ASP A 719 35.37 13.48 10.51
N ILE A 720 35.45 14.81 10.51
CA ILE A 720 35.93 15.59 9.36
C ILE A 720 37.38 15.25 9.00
N ARG A 721 38.26 14.97 9.97
CA ARG A 721 39.66 14.65 9.67
C ARG A 721 39.77 13.31 8.97
N GLN A 722 39.04 12.31 9.46
CA GLN A 722 38.95 11.02 8.79
C GLN A 722 38.33 11.15 7.39
N ALA A 723 37.31 11.99 7.22
CA ALA A 723 36.72 12.25 5.92
C ALA A 723 37.72 12.89 4.94
N ASP A 724 38.55 13.84 5.40
CA ASP A 724 39.61 14.45 4.60
C ASP A 724 40.69 13.43 4.20
N GLU A 725 41.06 12.48 5.08
CA GLU A 725 41.96 11.36 4.76
C GLU A 725 41.37 10.43 3.69
N ILE A 726 40.08 10.08 3.83
CA ILE A 726 39.37 9.25 2.83
C ILE A 726 39.29 9.98 1.50
N LEU A 727 38.97 11.29 1.51
CA LEU A 727 38.89 12.10 0.31
C LEU A 727 40.24 12.18 -0.40
N ALA A 728 41.33 12.40 0.34
CA ALA A 728 42.68 12.44 -0.21
C ALA A 728 43.07 11.11 -0.86
N ARG A 729 42.78 9.98 -0.19
CA ARG A 729 43.04 8.64 -0.73
C ARG A 729 42.23 8.34 -2.00
N LEU A 730 40.96 8.76 -2.05
CA LEU A 730 40.08 8.44 -3.16
C LEU A 730 40.24 9.39 -4.36
N LEU A 731 40.43 10.69 -4.10
CA LEU A 731 40.59 11.71 -5.15
C LEU A 731 42.05 12.12 -5.34
N ASP A 732 42.69 12.71 -4.33
CA ASP A 732 44.00 13.34 -4.50
C ASP A 732 45.07 12.36 -5.00
N GLU A 733 45.14 11.16 -4.44
CA GLU A 733 46.11 10.14 -4.86
C GLU A 733 45.90 9.61 -6.29
N ASN A 734 44.66 9.72 -6.80
CA ASN A 734 44.26 9.17 -8.10
C ASN A 734 44.17 10.21 -9.23
N LEU A 735 44.27 11.50 -8.91
CA LEU A 735 44.32 12.57 -9.90
C LEU A 735 45.72 12.71 -10.51
N ALA A 736 45.80 12.62 -11.85
CA ALA A 736 47.07 12.67 -12.60
C ALA A 736 47.64 14.08 -12.79
N CYS A 737 47.59 14.92 -11.75
CA CYS A 737 48.16 16.28 -11.68
C CYS A 737 49.09 16.44 -10.47
N SER A 738 49.69 17.62 -10.28
CA SER A 738 50.64 17.89 -9.20
C SER A 738 49.99 17.85 -7.80
N ALA A 739 50.79 17.69 -6.74
CA ALA A 739 50.29 17.68 -5.36
C ALA A 739 49.54 18.97 -4.97
N GLY A 740 50.01 20.13 -5.42
CA GLY A 740 49.33 21.42 -5.21
C GLY A 740 47.99 21.48 -5.96
N ASP A 741 47.97 21.05 -7.22
CA ASP A 741 46.75 21.03 -8.03
C ASP A 741 45.69 20.08 -7.46
N ARG A 742 46.08 18.93 -6.90
CA ARG A 742 45.16 17.97 -6.25
C ARG A 742 44.41 18.63 -5.09
N ARG A 743 45.14 19.25 -4.17
CA ARG A 743 44.57 19.98 -3.03
C ARG A 743 43.67 21.13 -3.48
N PHE A 744 44.09 21.86 -4.52
CA PHE A 744 43.27 22.90 -5.14
C PHE A 744 41.93 22.35 -5.66
N LEU A 745 41.95 21.24 -6.40
CA LEU A 745 40.74 20.61 -6.93
C LEU A 745 39.81 20.10 -5.82
N SER A 746 40.38 19.50 -4.77
CA SER A 746 39.61 19.04 -3.61
C SER A 746 38.96 20.19 -2.85
N ALA A 747 39.67 21.31 -2.62
CA ALA A 747 39.06 22.49 -2.01
C ALA A 747 38.02 23.15 -2.93
N TRP A 748 38.27 23.20 -4.25
CA TRP A 748 37.35 23.75 -5.24
C TRP A 748 36.03 22.99 -5.29
N LEU A 749 36.09 21.65 -5.29
CA LEU A 749 34.92 20.78 -5.34
C LEU A 749 34.07 20.90 -4.06
N GLN A 750 34.70 20.92 -2.88
CA GLN A 750 34.00 20.97 -1.59
C GLN A 750 33.20 22.27 -1.39
N CYS A 751 33.55 23.35 -2.10
CA CYS A 751 32.83 24.62 -2.05
C CYS A 751 31.52 24.65 -2.87
N PHE A 752 31.05 23.54 -3.44
CA PHE A 752 29.82 23.51 -4.25
C PHE A 752 28.55 23.93 -3.49
N LEU A 753 28.53 23.88 -2.15
CA LEU A 753 27.42 24.38 -1.33
C LEU A 753 27.51 25.88 -1.04
N LEU A 754 28.66 26.51 -1.31
CA LEU A 754 28.96 27.91 -1.01
C LEU A 754 28.88 28.83 -2.24
N LEU A 755 28.32 28.35 -3.36
CA LEU A 755 28.33 29.02 -4.67
C LEU A 755 27.76 30.45 -4.66
N ASP A 756 26.86 30.76 -3.73
CA ASP A 756 26.23 32.07 -3.64
C ASP A 756 27.01 33.07 -2.77
N PHE A 757 27.99 32.61 -1.99
CA PHE A 757 28.85 33.48 -1.16
C PHE A 757 30.03 34.10 -1.93
N ALA A 758 30.23 33.74 -3.20
CA ALA A 758 31.23 34.36 -4.09
C ALA A 758 30.57 35.09 -5.26
N GLY A 759 31.03 36.30 -5.63
CA GLY A 759 30.48 37.04 -6.77
C GLY A 759 30.79 36.41 -8.14
N THR A 760 31.94 35.74 -8.22
CA THR A 760 32.45 35.07 -9.42
C THR A 760 32.77 33.62 -9.09
N ARG A 761 32.40 32.69 -9.98
CA ARG A 761 32.70 31.28 -9.84
C ARG A 761 33.84 30.91 -10.81
N PRO A 762 34.97 30.42 -10.31
CA PRO A 762 36.06 30.07 -11.19
C PRO A 762 35.74 28.77 -11.93
N MET A 763 36.05 28.79 -13.21
CA MET A 763 36.03 27.61 -14.05
C MET A 763 37.39 26.91 -13.94
N THR A 764 37.37 25.59 -13.97
CA THR A 764 38.59 24.78 -13.97
C THR A 764 38.74 24.06 -15.30
N ARG A 765 39.93 24.10 -15.91
CA ARG A 765 40.24 23.37 -17.13
C ARG A 765 41.34 22.35 -16.91
N PHE A 766 41.08 21.11 -17.32
CA PHE A 766 42.07 20.04 -17.31
C PHE A 766 42.73 20.00 -18.68
N GLU A 767 44.04 20.29 -18.70
CA GLU A 767 44.85 20.33 -19.93
C GLU A 767 45.92 19.25 -19.91
N GLY A 768 46.26 18.72 -21.08
CA GLY A 768 47.37 17.78 -21.22
C GLY A 768 47.27 16.93 -22.49
N PRO A 769 48.26 16.10 -22.78
CA PRO A 769 48.26 15.25 -23.98
C PRO A 769 47.19 14.15 -23.93
N TYR A 770 47.03 13.43 -25.04
CA TYR A 770 46.12 12.29 -25.11
C TYR A 770 46.48 11.21 -24.06
N LYS A 771 45.46 10.61 -23.42
CA LYS A 771 45.60 9.58 -22.37
C LYS A 771 46.46 10.00 -21.17
N CYS A 772 46.35 11.24 -20.70
CA CYS A 772 47.00 11.69 -19.45
C CYS A 772 46.09 11.69 -18.21
N GLY A 773 44.89 11.10 -18.29
CA GLY A 773 43.99 10.94 -17.13
C GLY A 773 42.96 12.05 -16.90
N LYS A 774 42.83 13.04 -17.81
CA LYS A 774 41.85 14.15 -17.69
C LYS A 774 40.41 13.65 -17.49
N SER A 775 39.94 12.81 -18.42
CA SER A 775 38.58 12.26 -18.38
C SER A 775 38.36 11.44 -17.11
N ASN A 776 39.35 10.65 -16.67
CA ASN A 776 39.27 9.91 -15.41
C ASN A 776 39.12 10.85 -14.21
N GLY A 777 39.86 11.96 -14.18
CA GLY A 777 39.70 12.98 -13.14
C GLY A 777 38.27 13.53 -13.07
N VAL A 778 37.67 13.87 -14.22
CA VAL A 778 36.26 14.30 -14.27
C VAL A 778 35.31 13.22 -13.77
N LYS A 779 35.54 11.94 -14.13
CA LYS A 779 34.72 10.82 -13.65
C LYS A 779 34.78 10.68 -12.13
N LEU A 780 35.95 10.82 -11.51
CA LEU A 780 36.09 10.76 -10.05
C LEU A 780 35.31 11.89 -9.35
N LEU A 781 35.48 13.14 -9.82
CA LEU A 781 34.79 14.30 -9.24
C LEU A 781 33.26 14.20 -9.39
N THR A 782 32.80 13.77 -10.57
CA THR A 782 31.38 13.56 -10.83
C THR A 782 30.81 12.40 -10.04
N THR A 783 31.55 11.29 -9.88
CA THR A 783 31.11 10.15 -9.05
C THR A 783 30.88 10.56 -7.60
N LEU A 784 31.73 11.42 -7.02
CA LEU A 784 31.52 11.90 -5.65
C LEU A 784 30.22 12.71 -5.52
N LEU A 785 29.95 13.63 -6.45
CA LEU A 785 28.75 14.47 -6.39
C LEU A 785 27.47 13.77 -6.85
N TYR A 786 27.57 12.84 -7.80
CA TYR A 786 26.42 12.24 -8.49
C TYR A 786 26.18 10.77 -8.15
N GLY A 787 27.15 10.06 -7.58
CA GLY A 787 27.09 8.62 -7.36
C GLY A 787 27.56 7.80 -8.57
N GLU A 788 27.53 8.38 -9.77
CA GLU A 788 28.00 7.76 -11.01
C GLU A 788 28.82 8.74 -11.87
N PRO A 789 29.75 8.24 -12.72
CA PRO A 789 30.47 9.07 -13.66
C PRO A 789 29.54 9.81 -14.63
N GLN A 790 29.73 11.12 -14.78
CA GLN A 790 28.94 11.96 -15.71
C GLN A 790 29.86 12.66 -16.72
N GLN A 791 29.71 12.34 -18.01
CA GLN A 791 30.38 13.02 -19.13
C GLN A 791 29.37 13.19 -20.27
N LYS A 792 29.12 14.44 -20.70
CA LYS A 792 28.17 14.74 -21.78
C LYS A 792 28.83 15.58 -22.88
N ILE A 793 28.37 15.36 -24.11
CA ILE A 793 28.56 16.28 -25.25
C ILE A 793 27.21 16.97 -25.48
N ASP A 794 26.98 18.10 -24.80
CA ASP A 794 25.67 18.75 -24.78
C ASP A 794 25.50 19.84 -25.84
N THR A 795 24.27 20.01 -26.33
CA THR A 795 23.81 21.14 -27.15
C THR A 795 23.68 22.42 -26.32
N GLY A 796 23.77 23.60 -26.94
CA GLY A 796 23.81 24.89 -26.23
C GLY A 796 22.63 25.19 -25.29
N ALA A 797 21.42 24.70 -25.57
CA ALA A 797 20.24 24.87 -24.71
C ALA A 797 20.23 23.91 -23.52
N ALA A 798 20.72 22.67 -23.70
CA ALA A 798 20.79 21.68 -22.63
C ALA A 798 21.75 22.11 -21.50
N ARG A 799 22.83 22.85 -21.84
CA ARG A 799 23.86 23.29 -20.88
C ARG A 799 23.34 24.20 -19.77
N TYR A 800 22.45 25.15 -20.08
CA TYR A 800 21.92 26.08 -19.08
C TYR A 800 20.98 25.39 -18.09
N SER A 801 20.08 24.55 -18.59
CA SER A 801 19.18 23.77 -17.75
C SER A 801 19.97 22.78 -16.87
N ASP A 802 21.01 22.13 -17.43
CA ASP A 802 21.91 21.25 -16.68
C ASP A 802 22.67 22.00 -15.57
N ALA A 803 23.23 23.18 -15.88
CA ALA A 803 23.96 24.02 -14.94
C ALA A 803 23.09 24.66 -13.86
N ALA A 804 21.79 24.89 -14.12
CA ALA A 804 20.85 25.40 -13.11
C ALA A 804 20.39 24.29 -12.16
N ALA A 805 20.30 23.04 -12.65
CA ALA A 805 19.72 21.92 -11.94
C ALA A 805 20.74 21.02 -11.21
N ASN A 806 22.05 21.23 -11.39
CA ASN A 806 23.07 20.32 -10.86
C ASN A 806 24.31 21.04 -10.31
N PRO A 807 25.05 20.45 -9.34
CA PRO A 807 26.22 21.06 -8.69
C PRO A 807 27.48 21.23 -9.55
N LEU A 808 27.68 20.43 -10.59
CA LEU A 808 28.88 20.42 -11.43
C LEU A 808 28.52 20.13 -12.91
N THR A 809 28.83 21.06 -13.79
CA THR A 809 28.76 20.84 -15.23
C THR A 809 30.15 20.46 -15.76
N ALA A 810 30.26 19.25 -16.30
CA ALA A 810 31.47 18.72 -16.91
C ALA A 810 31.35 18.69 -18.43
N LEU A 811 32.20 19.47 -19.12
CA LEU A 811 32.27 19.50 -20.58
C LEU A 811 33.55 18.81 -21.05
N ASP A 812 33.41 17.65 -21.70
CA ASP A 812 34.55 16.85 -22.14
C ASP A 812 34.99 17.23 -23.57
N ASN A 813 36.30 17.23 -23.83
CA ASN A 813 36.94 17.52 -25.12
C ASN A 813 36.53 18.87 -25.72
N VAL A 814 36.53 19.92 -24.90
CA VAL A 814 36.33 21.29 -25.37
C VAL A 814 37.65 21.82 -25.94
N GLU A 815 37.81 21.78 -27.26
CA GLU A 815 38.92 22.41 -27.98
C GLU A 815 38.54 23.79 -28.52
N VAL A 816 39.54 24.63 -28.83
CA VAL A 816 39.32 26.02 -29.28
C VAL A 816 38.55 26.08 -30.60
N GLU A 817 38.83 25.17 -31.52
CA GLU A 817 38.19 25.10 -32.83
C GLU A 817 36.70 24.72 -32.73
N ASP A 818 36.30 24.00 -31.67
CA ASP A 818 34.94 23.50 -31.45
C ASP A 818 34.08 24.43 -30.58
N ALA A 819 34.68 25.47 -29.98
CA ALA A 819 34.00 26.39 -29.08
C ALA A 819 33.10 27.37 -29.87
N ASP A 820 31.86 26.97 -30.12
CA ASP A 820 30.87 27.83 -30.76
C ASP A 820 30.51 29.08 -29.92
N ARG A 821 29.95 30.12 -30.57
CA ARG A 821 29.53 31.36 -29.88
C ARG A 821 28.57 31.10 -28.71
N GLN A 822 27.76 30.03 -28.77
CA GLN A 822 26.82 29.69 -27.71
C GLN A 822 27.53 29.10 -26.48
N MET A 823 28.56 28.28 -26.68
CA MET A 823 29.42 27.73 -25.62
C MET A 823 30.17 28.86 -24.92
N ILE A 824 30.78 29.76 -25.67
CA ILE A 824 31.51 30.91 -25.11
C ILE A 824 30.57 31.76 -24.26
N GLN A 825 29.37 32.07 -24.78
CA GLN A 825 28.37 32.83 -24.05
C GLN A 825 27.93 32.09 -22.77
N PHE A 826 27.77 30.78 -22.81
CA PHE A 826 27.46 29.96 -21.63
C PHE A 826 28.58 30.00 -20.59
N LEU A 827 29.84 29.81 -20.98
CA LEU A 827 30.96 29.86 -20.03
C LEU A 827 31.10 31.24 -19.37
N LEU A 828 30.88 32.32 -20.13
CA LEU A 828 30.86 33.69 -19.59
C LEU A 828 29.74 33.91 -18.56
N THR A 829 28.51 33.51 -18.88
CA THR A 829 27.32 33.71 -18.03
C THR A 829 27.19 32.69 -16.91
N ALA A 830 27.95 31.58 -16.95
CA ALA A 830 27.96 30.62 -15.86
C ALA A 830 29.05 30.95 -14.82
N THR A 831 30.15 31.60 -15.24
CA THR A 831 31.21 32.10 -14.34
C THR A 831 30.88 33.45 -13.70
N THR A 832 30.05 34.26 -14.35
CA THR A 832 29.45 35.49 -13.82
C THR A 832 28.00 35.20 -13.49
N LYS A 833 27.46 35.55 -12.31
CA LYS A 833 26.08 35.17 -11.86
C LYS A 833 24.91 35.75 -12.70
N ILE A 834 25.10 36.02 -13.99
CA ILE A 834 24.13 36.61 -14.92
C ILE A 834 22.94 35.67 -15.14
N ILE A 835 21.74 36.23 -14.97
CA ILE A 835 20.47 35.53 -15.19
C ILE A 835 20.10 35.65 -16.68
N ARG A 836 19.79 34.52 -17.32
CA ARG A 836 19.32 34.50 -18.72
C ARG A 836 17.80 34.37 -18.74
N GLU A 837 17.13 35.26 -19.46
CA GLU A 837 15.69 35.17 -19.71
C GLU A 837 15.39 34.41 -21.01
N LYS A 838 14.49 33.44 -20.95
CA LYS A 838 13.97 32.68 -22.09
C LYS A 838 12.44 32.80 -22.11
N ARG A 839 11.80 32.78 -23.28
CA ARG A 839 10.34 32.62 -23.36
C ARG A 839 9.94 31.21 -22.89
N ASP A 840 8.98 31.15 -22.00
CA ASP A 840 8.33 29.92 -21.59
C ASP A 840 7.58 29.33 -22.79
N VAL A 841 7.88 28.06 -23.13
CA VAL A 841 7.25 27.37 -24.26
C VAL A 841 5.78 27.05 -23.96
N ASN A 842 5.40 27.02 -22.67
CA ASN A 842 4.07 26.67 -22.20
C ASN A 842 3.21 27.88 -21.80
N SER A 843 3.71 29.10 -21.95
CA SER A 843 3.01 30.33 -21.61
C SER A 843 3.13 31.36 -22.72
N SER A 844 1.99 31.90 -23.15
CA SER A 844 1.91 32.93 -24.19
C SER A 844 2.60 34.25 -23.81
N SER A 845 2.96 34.44 -22.53
CA SER A 845 3.54 35.67 -21.98
C SER A 845 4.68 35.47 -20.98
N GLY A 846 4.96 34.25 -20.52
CA GLY A 846 5.93 33.97 -19.46
C GLY A 846 7.37 33.99 -19.96
N THR A 847 8.27 34.59 -19.18
CA THR A 847 9.71 34.39 -19.32
C THR A 847 10.21 33.49 -18.19
N VAL A 848 10.97 32.45 -18.51
CA VAL A 848 11.71 31.61 -17.57
C VAL A 848 13.10 32.21 -17.40
N GLN A 849 13.46 32.54 -16.16
CA GLN A 849 14.81 32.95 -15.78
C GLN A 849 15.63 31.70 -15.45
N GLU A 850 16.69 31.42 -16.22
CA GLU A 850 17.64 30.35 -15.97
C GLU A 850 18.96 30.97 -15.52
N GLN A 851 19.37 30.69 -14.28
CA GLN A 851 20.66 31.06 -13.73
C GLN A 851 21.48 29.78 -13.54
N ALA A 852 22.67 29.71 -14.14
CA ALA A 852 23.60 28.63 -13.84
C ALA A 852 23.97 28.69 -12.36
N LYS A 853 23.88 27.56 -11.65
CA LYS A 853 24.19 27.44 -10.22
C LYS A 853 24.97 26.14 -10.02
N CYS A 854 26.18 26.12 -10.55
CA CYS A 854 27.07 24.96 -10.56
C CYS A 854 28.55 25.38 -10.59
N LEU A 855 29.42 24.42 -10.33
CA LEU A 855 30.82 24.42 -10.71
C LEU A 855 30.96 24.06 -12.20
N ILE A 856 32.06 24.48 -12.83
CA ILE A 856 32.33 24.20 -14.24
C ILE A 856 33.71 23.59 -14.39
N VAL A 857 33.77 22.40 -14.99
CA VAL A 857 35.02 21.78 -15.42
C VAL A 857 35.00 21.52 -16.92
N THR A 858 36.09 21.84 -17.60
CA THR A 858 36.29 21.44 -19.00
C THR A 858 37.57 20.64 -19.17
N THR A 859 37.62 19.78 -20.16
CA THR A 859 38.84 19.06 -20.55
C THR A 859 39.25 19.46 -21.96
N GLY A 860 40.55 19.43 -22.25
CA GLY A 860 41.07 19.61 -23.61
C GLY A 860 42.57 19.35 -23.71
N ILE A 861 43.07 19.40 -24.94
CA ILE A 861 44.49 19.26 -25.25
C ILE A 861 45.12 20.66 -25.32
N GLU A 862 44.46 21.61 -25.97
CA GLU A 862 44.98 22.96 -26.20
C GLU A 862 44.49 23.96 -25.15
N PRO A 863 45.22 25.07 -24.90
CA PRO A 863 44.71 26.17 -24.09
C PRO A 863 43.46 26.80 -24.71
N LEU A 864 42.52 27.28 -23.90
CA LEU A 864 41.40 28.08 -24.43
C LEU A 864 41.93 29.38 -25.06
N GLY A 865 41.56 29.65 -26.31
CA GLY A 865 42.14 30.73 -27.12
C GLY A 865 41.96 32.15 -26.55
N GLU A 866 42.85 33.05 -26.95
CA GLU A 866 43.01 34.46 -26.50
C GLU A 866 41.76 35.34 -26.60
N GLN A 867 40.81 35.01 -27.49
CA GLN A 867 39.58 35.77 -27.73
C GLN A 867 38.64 35.76 -26.51
N LEU A 868 39.02 35.01 -25.48
CA LEU A 868 38.30 34.76 -24.24
C LEU A 868 39.00 35.38 -23.03
N GLY A 869 39.74 36.49 -23.16
CA GLY A 869 40.43 37.16 -22.05
C GLY A 869 39.56 37.37 -20.80
N GLU A 870 38.26 37.59 -20.98
CA GLU A 870 37.30 37.65 -19.87
C GLU A 870 37.06 36.31 -19.15
N ILE A 871 37.04 35.19 -19.87
CA ILE A 871 36.99 33.83 -19.28
C ILE A 871 38.34 33.51 -18.63
N LEU A 872 39.46 33.85 -19.27
CA LEU A 872 40.80 33.60 -18.75
C LEU A 872 41.00 34.23 -17.36
N SER A 873 40.44 35.41 -17.11
CA SER A 873 40.47 36.08 -15.78
C SER A 873 39.72 35.32 -14.67
N ARG A 874 39.08 34.18 -14.99
CA ARG A 874 38.29 33.34 -14.08
C ARG A 874 38.59 31.84 -14.28
N LEU A 875 39.63 31.54 -15.04
CA LEU A 875 40.01 30.18 -15.44
C LEU A 875 41.23 29.73 -14.66
N PHE A 876 41.15 28.56 -14.03
CA PHE A 876 42.30 27.85 -13.47
C PHE A 876 42.63 26.63 -14.31
N THR A 877 43.83 26.61 -14.88
CA THR A 877 44.30 25.53 -15.74
C THR A 877 45.16 24.53 -14.96
N VAL A 878 44.63 23.32 -14.79
CA VAL A 878 45.31 22.20 -14.14
C VAL A 878 45.95 21.28 -15.19
N LYS A 879 47.27 21.08 -15.09
CA LYS A 879 48.02 20.24 -16.03
C LYS A 879 47.98 18.77 -15.61
N PHE A 880 47.40 17.94 -16.46
CA PHE A 880 47.38 16.49 -16.32
C PHE A 880 48.52 15.87 -17.13
N SER A 881 49.28 14.98 -16.49
CA SER A 881 50.43 14.32 -17.09
C SER A 881 50.52 12.86 -16.67
N LYS A 882 50.96 12.01 -17.60
CA LYS A 882 51.23 10.60 -17.31
C LYS A 882 52.26 10.41 -16.19
N LYS A 883 53.13 11.40 -15.93
CA LYS A 883 54.10 11.37 -14.82
C LYS A 883 53.43 11.27 -13.44
N HIS A 884 52.23 11.82 -13.30
CA HIS A 884 51.51 11.88 -12.03
C HIS A 884 50.40 10.82 -11.93
N MET A 885 50.26 9.98 -12.95
CA MET A 885 49.23 8.95 -13.00
C MET A 885 49.61 7.78 -12.09
N SER A 886 48.68 7.33 -11.24
CA SER A 886 48.89 6.16 -10.39
C SER A 886 49.03 4.90 -11.25
N THR A 887 49.99 4.04 -10.90
CA THR A 887 50.24 2.75 -11.57
C THR A 887 49.19 1.70 -11.25
N GLU A 888 48.46 1.87 -10.14
CA GLU A 888 47.45 0.93 -9.64
C GLU A 888 46.01 1.43 -9.88
N PHE A 889 45.84 2.48 -10.68
CA PHE A 889 44.53 3.08 -10.92
C PHE A 889 43.59 2.14 -11.68
N ASN A 890 42.48 1.75 -11.05
CA ASN A 890 41.34 1.10 -11.68
C ASN A 890 40.09 1.96 -11.53
N GLU A 891 39.53 2.41 -12.65
CA GLU A 891 38.35 3.28 -12.69
C GLU A 891 37.15 2.64 -11.98
N THR A 892 36.86 1.37 -12.25
CA THR A 892 35.69 0.68 -11.70
C THR A 892 35.79 0.50 -10.19
N ASP A 893 36.97 0.12 -9.70
CA ASP A 893 37.19 -0.07 -8.26
C ASP A 893 37.08 1.26 -7.52
N MET A 894 37.64 2.35 -8.09
CA MET A 894 37.52 3.69 -7.50
C MET A 894 36.08 4.20 -7.49
N THR A 895 35.32 3.98 -8.56
CA THR A 895 33.89 4.35 -8.58
C THR A 895 33.11 3.62 -7.49
N ILE A 896 33.33 2.31 -7.31
CA ILE A 896 32.69 1.53 -6.24
C ILE A 896 33.07 2.07 -4.86
N GLU A 897 34.35 2.36 -4.64
CA GLU A 897 34.84 2.79 -3.34
C GLU A 897 34.39 4.21 -2.97
N ILE A 898 34.33 5.12 -3.94
CA ILE A 898 33.73 6.45 -3.76
C ILE A 898 32.25 6.32 -3.39
N ARG A 899 31.49 5.48 -4.10
CA ARG A 899 30.06 5.28 -3.80
C ARG A 899 29.80 4.77 -2.39
N LYS A 900 30.61 3.83 -1.90
CA LYS A 900 30.50 3.32 -0.52
C LYS A 900 30.73 4.40 0.54
N GLN A 901 31.61 5.36 0.26
CA GLN A 901 31.98 6.43 1.20
C GLN A 901 31.23 7.74 0.94
N ARG A 902 30.38 7.79 -0.10
CA ARG A 902 29.78 9.04 -0.60
C ARG A 902 28.92 9.73 0.46
N ASP A 903 28.04 8.99 1.12
CA ASP A 903 27.18 9.53 2.18
C ASP A 903 28.00 10.16 3.31
N TYR A 904 29.08 9.48 3.74
CA TYR A 904 29.99 9.98 4.76
C TYR A 904 30.74 11.24 4.30
N LEU A 905 31.29 11.24 3.09
CA LEU A 905 32.05 12.36 2.52
C LEU A 905 31.18 13.60 2.27
N ILE A 906 30.00 13.43 1.67
CA ILE A 906 29.08 14.55 1.42
C ILE A 906 28.57 15.12 2.74
N SER A 907 28.26 14.27 3.73
CA SER A 907 27.91 14.74 5.08
C SER A 907 29.06 15.53 5.73
N ALA A 908 30.31 15.07 5.59
CA ALA A 908 31.50 15.81 6.03
C ALA A 908 31.56 17.21 5.40
N ILE A 909 31.29 17.32 4.09
CA ILE A 909 31.27 18.61 3.38
C ILE A 909 30.17 19.52 3.93
N MET A 910 29.00 19.00 4.34
CA MET A 910 27.96 19.80 4.99
C MET A 910 28.44 20.34 6.34
N HIS A 911 29.10 19.51 7.17
CA HIS A 911 29.69 19.96 8.43
C HIS A 911 30.81 20.99 8.23
N LYS A 912 31.68 20.80 7.24
CA LYS A 912 32.72 21.78 6.87
C LYS A 912 32.08 23.08 6.39
N THR A 913 30.99 23.00 5.64
CA THR A 913 30.22 24.15 5.16
C THR A 913 29.63 24.94 6.33
N ALA A 914 29.01 24.28 7.33
CA ALA A 914 28.55 24.92 8.57
C ALA A 914 29.68 25.69 9.28
N ARG A 915 30.88 25.09 9.40
CA ARG A 915 32.05 25.75 9.98
C ARG A 915 32.53 26.94 9.16
N VAL A 916 32.57 26.83 7.84
CA VAL A 916 32.94 27.95 6.95
C VAL A 916 31.90 29.07 7.04
N LEU A 917 30.61 28.77 7.16
CA LEU A 917 29.56 29.78 7.37
C LEU A 917 29.77 30.53 8.69
N ALA A 918 30.13 29.85 9.78
CA ALA A 918 30.51 30.49 11.04
C ALA A 918 31.77 31.37 10.91
N MET A 919 32.74 30.97 10.08
CA MET A 919 33.92 31.80 9.76
C MET A 919 33.54 33.05 8.95
N ILE A 920 32.63 32.92 7.99
CA ILE A 920 32.11 34.02 7.17
C ILE A 920 31.33 35.01 8.05
N GLU A 921 30.48 34.53 8.95
CA GLU A 921 29.72 35.34 9.91
C GLU A 921 30.66 36.20 10.79
N ARG A 922 31.83 35.66 11.17
CA ARG A 922 32.89 36.39 11.90
C ARG A 922 33.69 37.36 11.02
N GLY A 923 33.34 37.51 9.75
CA GLY A 923 33.98 38.42 8.80
C GLY A 923 35.30 37.91 8.21
N GLN A 924 35.67 36.64 8.44
CA GLN A 924 36.99 36.11 8.06
C GLN A 924 37.18 36.00 6.55
N ILE A 925 36.11 35.94 5.76
CA ILE A 925 36.20 36.01 4.29
C ILE A 925 36.85 37.31 3.82
N ARG A 926 36.56 38.45 4.47
CA ARG A 926 37.16 39.75 4.15
C ARG A 926 38.64 39.78 4.51
N THR A 927 39.02 39.12 5.60
CA THR A 927 40.42 38.94 6.01
C THR A 927 41.17 38.15 4.93
N CYS A 928 40.65 36.99 4.50
CA CYS A 928 41.24 36.20 3.42
C CYS A 928 41.39 36.99 2.13
N MET A 929 40.38 37.79 1.73
CA MET A 929 40.49 38.65 0.56
C MET A 929 41.61 39.68 0.68
N SER A 930 41.80 40.28 1.86
CA SER A 930 42.89 41.23 2.11
C SER A 930 44.26 40.54 2.05
N LEU A 931 44.37 39.33 2.58
CA LEU A 931 45.58 38.52 2.51
C LEU A 931 45.93 38.11 1.08
N LEU A 932 44.94 37.72 0.27
CA LEU A 932 45.13 37.39 -1.15
C LEU A 932 45.69 38.59 -1.92
N ARG A 933 45.07 39.77 -1.77
CA ARG A 933 45.52 41.00 -2.44
C ARG A 933 46.94 41.42 -2.04
N SER A 934 47.25 41.33 -0.75
CA SER A 934 48.59 41.69 -0.25
C SER A 934 49.68 40.68 -0.62
N SER A 935 49.35 39.39 -0.72
CA SER A 935 50.33 38.32 -1.01
C SER A 935 50.60 38.12 -2.50
N LEU A 936 49.60 38.36 -3.36
CA LEU A 936 49.69 38.11 -4.80
C LEU A 936 49.97 39.38 -5.63
N GLY A 937 49.56 40.56 -5.17
CA GLY A 937 49.73 41.81 -5.93
C GLY A 937 48.83 41.86 -7.18
N GLU A 938 49.40 42.22 -8.33
CA GLU A 938 48.71 42.12 -9.63
C GLU A 938 48.55 40.64 -10.02
N PHE A 939 47.36 40.11 -9.82
CA PHE A 939 46.99 38.72 -10.10
C PHE A 939 45.94 38.69 -11.21
N PHE A 940 46.17 37.96 -12.30
CA PHE A 940 45.32 37.97 -13.49
C PHE A 940 43.90 37.43 -13.21
N GLN A 941 43.76 36.51 -12.26
CA GLN A 941 42.47 35.94 -11.83
C GLN A 941 41.91 36.60 -10.57
N ASP A 942 42.21 37.88 -10.30
CA ASP A 942 41.74 38.62 -9.12
C ASP A 942 40.21 38.63 -8.95
N ARG A 943 39.47 38.51 -10.06
CA ARG A 943 38.00 38.38 -10.09
C ARG A 943 37.49 37.15 -9.34
N ALA A 944 38.32 36.12 -9.18
CA ALA A 944 37.99 34.89 -8.44
C ALA A 944 38.36 34.95 -6.95
N ASN A 945 38.89 36.07 -6.44
CA ASN A 945 39.37 36.19 -5.05
C ASN A 945 38.30 35.84 -3.99
N ASP A 946 37.02 36.14 -4.23
CA ASP A 946 35.94 35.77 -3.32
C ASP A 946 35.86 34.25 -3.16
N TYR A 947 35.91 33.52 -4.27
CA TYR A 947 35.85 32.05 -4.27
C TYR A 947 37.14 31.43 -3.75
N LEU A 948 38.30 32.00 -4.09
CA LEU A 948 39.59 31.58 -3.53
C LEU A 948 39.61 31.74 -2.00
N SER A 949 38.97 32.78 -1.47
CA SER A 949 38.80 32.96 -0.02
C SER A 949 37.96 31.84 0.58
N LEU A 950 36.85 31.44 -0.07
CA LEU A 950 36.05 30.28 0.36
C LEU A 950 36.86 28.98 0.34
N MET A 951 37.64 28.73 -0.72
CA MET A 951 38.51 27.55 -0.83
C MET A 951 39.56 27.52 0.29
N TYR A 952 40.14 28.67 0.62
CA TYR A 952 41.11 28.78 1.70
C TYR A 952 40.47 28.49 3.07
N LEU A 953 39.30 29.10 3.34
CA LEU A 953 38.53 28.80 4.56
C LEU A 953 38.12 27.32 4.63
N MET A 954 37.68 26.72 3.52
CA MET A 954 37.31 25.31 3.42
C MET A 954 38.48 24.37 3.72
N THR A 955 39.70 24.78 3.34
CA THR A 955 40.92 24.02 3.64
C THR A 955 41.24 24.01 5.13
N HIS A 956 40.97 25.12 5.83
CA HIS A 956 41.36 25.32 7.22
C HIS A 956 40.21 25.16 8.24
N CYS A 957 38.96 24.95 7.81
CA CYS A 957 37.82 24.87 8.73
C CYS A 957 37.84 23.65 9.67
N ALA A 958 38.68 22.64 9.38
CA ALA A 958 38.89 21.45 10.20
C ALA A 958 40.12 21.54 11.12
N ASP A 959 40.95 22.57 10.97
CA ASP A 959 42.15 22.78 11.77
C ASP A 959 41.82 23.12 13.23
N THR A 960 42.83 23.03 14.10
CA THR A 960 42.68 23.52 15.49
C THR A 960 42.51 25.04 15.48
N PRO A 961 41.87 25.63 16.51
CA PRO A 961 41.67 27.08 16.60
C PRO A 961 42.97 27.89 16.41
N GLU A 962 44.10 27.41 16.95
CA GLU A 962 45.40 28.06 16.83
C GLU A 962 45.93 28.05 15.38
N ASN A 963 45.74 26.92 14.67
CA ASN A 963 46.13 26.79 13.28
C ASN A 963 45.23 27.64 12.36
N GLN A 964 43.93 27.73 12.67
CA GLN A 964 43.01 28.62 11.97
C GLN A 964 43.40 30.09 12.12
N GLU A 965 43.72 30.52 13.34
CA GLU A 965 44.18 31.89 13.59
C GLU A 965 45.47 32.17 12.82
N THR A 966 46.43 31.23 12.85
CA THR A 966 47.67 31.32 12.08
C THR A 966 47.40 31.47 10.58
N ALA A 967 46.54 30.62 10.01
CA ALA A 967 46.16 30.67 8.60
C ALA A 967 45.48 31.99 8.20
N LEU A 968 44.80 32.66 9.14
CA LEU A 968 44.15 33.95 8.93
C LEU A 968 45.05 35.17 9.16
N THR A 969 46.32 34.97 9.53
CA THR A 969 47.33 36.04 9.58
C THR A 969 48.21 36.09 8.35
N LYS A 970 48.49 34.93 7.73
CA LYS A 970 49.33 34.81 6.55
C LYS A 970 48.90 33.61 5.72
N LEU A 971 48.80 33.78 4.40
CA LEU A 971 48.51 32.66 3.50
C LEU A 971 49.63 31.61 3.54
N SER A 972 49.25 30.34 3.48
CA SER A 972 50.20 29.25 3.37
C SER A 972 51.06 29.38 2.10
N PRO A 973 52.39 29.17 2.19
CA PRO A 973 53.28 29.28 1.04
C PRO A 973 52.85 28.40 -0.13
N GLU A 974 52.37 27.18 0.15
CA GLU A 974 51.94 26.21 -0.85
C GLU A 974 50.72 26.70 -1.64
N PHE A 975 49.78 27.38 -0.96
CA PHE A 975 48.61 27.96 -1.60
C PHE A 975 49.00 29.13 -2.51
N VAL A 976 49.89 30.01 -2.04
CA VAL A 976 50.40 31.14 -2.83
C VAL A 976 51.17 30.65 -4.06
N GLU A 977 52.03 29.64 -3.90
CA GLU A 977 52.80 29.06 -5.00
C GLU A 977 51.89 28.45 -6.07
N SER A 978 50.85 27.71 -5.66
CA SER A 978 49.87 27.12 -6.57
C SER A 978 49.15 28.21 -7.38
N LEU A 979 48.72 29.29 -6.72
CA LEU A 979 48.04 30.42 -7.39
C LEU A 979 48.97 31.14 -8.38
N ARG A 980 50.21 31.45 -7.99
CA ARG A 980 51.21 32.04 -8.90
C ARG A 980 51.47 31.14 -10.11
N GLY A 981 51.49 29.81 -9.91
CA GLY A 981 51.62 28.84 -10.99
C GLY A 981 50.47 28.85 -12.00
N PHE A 982 49.24 29.22 -11.59
CA PHE A 982 48.13 29.45 -12.52
C PHE A 982 48.25 30.81 -13.22
N ASP A 983 48.59 31.86 -12.46
CA ASP A 983 48.73 33.24 -12.96
C ASP A 983 49.75 33.36 -14.09
N THR A 984 50.94 32.77 -13.91
CA THR A 984 52.01 32.79 -14.91
C THR A 984 51.55 32.17 -16.22
N LYS A 985 50.93 30.99 -16.17
CA LYS A 985 50.45 30.28 -17.38
C LYS A 985 49.37 31.06 -18.11
N THR A 986 48.39 31.59 -17.37
CA THR A 986 47.30 32.35 -17.99
C THR A 986 47.80 33.66 -18.57
N THR A 987 48.76 34.31 -17.92
CA THR A 987 49.43 35.50 -18.45
C THR A 987 50.21 35.18 -19.72
N GLU A 988 50.98 34.08 -19.75
CA GLU A 988 51.70 33.61 -20.95
C GLU A 988 50.74 33.41 -22.14
N ILE A 989 49.65 32.66 -21.94
CA ILE A 989 48.61 32.42 -22.95
C ILE A 989 47.98 33.74 -23.43
N ALA A 990 47.70 34.67 -22.52
CA ALA A 990 47.14 35.98 -22.85
C ALA A 990 48.13 36.86 -23.63
N THR A 991 49.44 36.75 -23.38
CA THR A 991 50.49 37.55 -24.05
C THR A 991 50.88 37.02 -25.44
N GLU A 992 51.06 35.69 -25.61
CA GLU A 992 51.51 35.10 -26.88
C GLU A 992 50.48 35.25 -28.01
N GLY A 993 49.20 35.32 -27.65
CA GLY A 993 48.07 35.42 -28.58
C GLY A 993 47.54 36.84 -28.84
N HIS A 994 47.95 37.87 -28.10
CA HIS A 994 47.22 39.14 -28.11
C HIS A 994 47.08 39.77 -29.54
N PRO A 995 45.85 40.01 -30.07
CA PRO A 995 45.64 40.44 -31.47
C PRO A 995 46.43 41.67 -31.89
N ILE A 996 46.54 42.65 -30.99
CA ILE A 996 47.29 43.89 -31.23
C ILE A 996 48.80 43.62 -31.17
N ALA A 997 49.28 42.76 -30.27
CA ALA A 997 50.70 42.47 -30.12
C ALA A 997 51.22 41.59 -31.27
N LEU A 998 50.41 40.63 -31.74
CA LEU A 998 50.67 39.84 -32.94
C LEU A 998 50.71 40.71 -34.19
N ALA A 999 49.73 41.60 -34.36
CA ALA A 999 49.72 42.54 -35.49
C ALA A 999 50.91 43.52 -35.45
N LEU A 1000 51.26 44.05 -34.27
CA LEU A 1000 52.46 44.89 -34.10
C LEU A 1000 53.73 44.10 -34.40
N SER A 1001 53.85 42.87 -33.90
CA SER A 1001 54.99 41.99 -34.15
C SER A 1001 55.14 41.69 -35.64
N ALA A 1002 54.06 41.33 -36.32
CA ALA A 1002 54.06 41.08 -37.76
C ALA A 1002 54.39 42.35 -38.56
N PHE A 1003 53.92 43.52 -38.13
CA PHE A 1003 54.26 44.80 -38.74
C PHE A 1003 55.76 45.11 -38.64
N PHE A 1004 56.35 45.06 -37.44
CA PHE A 1004 57.78 45.35 -37.27
C PHE A 1004 58.68 44.29 -37.93
N ARG A 1005 58.34 43.00 -37.85
CA ARG A 1005 59.10 41.93 -38.53
C ARG A 1005 59.07 42.09 -40.04
N SER A 1006 57.90 42.37 -40.61
CA SER A 1006 57.77 42.55 -42.06
C SER A 1006 58.49 43.81 -42.55
N PHE A 1007 58.55 44.86 -41.73
CA PHE A 1007 59.34 46.05 -42.04
C PHE A 1007 60.85 45.78 -41.96
N GLY A 1008 61.29 45.08 -40.91
CA GLY A 1008 62.69 44.64 -40.77
C GLY A 1008 63.15 43.79 -41.96
N ALA A 1009 62.35 42.79 -42.36
CA ALA A 1009 62.63 41.96 -43.53
C ALA A 1009 62.68 42.76 -44.84
N ALA A 1010 61.86 43.81 -44.97
CA ALA A 1010 61.90 44.70 -46.14
C ALA A 1010 63.21 45.53 -46.18
N LEU A 1011 63.68 46.02 -45.03
CA LEU A 1011 64.96 46.73 -44.92
C LEU A 1011 66.17 45.82 -45.21
N GLU A 1012 66.14 44.57 -44.74
CA GLU A 1012 67.15 43.55 -45.05
C GLU A 1012 67.17 43.21 -46.54
N ALA A 1013 66.00 43.10 -47.17
CA ALA A 1013 65.90 42.82 -48.60
C ALA A 1013 66.48 43.96 -49.46
N ASP A 1014 66.26 45.21 -49.08
CA ASP A 1014 66.80 46.39 -49.79
C ASP A 1014 68.32 46.54 -49.61
N THR A 1015 68.86 46.15 -48.44
CA THR A 1015 70.31 46.13 -48.20
C THR A 1015 71.02 45.02 -48.98
N LEU A 1016 70.39 43.85 -49.15
CA LEU A 1016 70.96 42.72 -49.91
C LEU A 1016 70.89 42.89 -51.44
N LYS A 1017 69.89 43.59 -51.99
CA LYS A 1017 69.64 43.65 -53.45
C LYS A 1017 70.19 44.86 -54.20
N LYS A 1018 70.86 45.83 -53.54
CA LYS A 1018 71.32 47.11 -54.16
C LYS A 1018 70.24 47.81 -55.02
N GLY A 1019 68.96 47.60 -54.69
CA GLY A 1019 67.82 48.20 -55.37
C GLY A 1019 66.83 48.67 -54.31
N LYS A 1020 66.43 49.95 -54.38
CA LYS A 1020 65.46 50.54 -53.45
C LYS A 1020 64.06 50.14 -53.91
N GLY A 1021 63.32 49.34 -53.14
CA GLY A 1021 61.96 49.00 -53.53
C GLY A 1021 61.14 48.26 -52.47
N ALA A 1022 61.72 47.36 -51.68
CA ALA A 1022 60.98 46.59 -50.69
C ALA A 1022 60.48 47.47 -49.54
N GLU A 1023 61.26 48.45 -49.07
CA GLU A 1023 60.80 49.45 -48.08
C GLU A 1023 59.63 50.26 -48.67
N ALA A 1024 59.76 50.78 -49.90
CA ALA A 1024 58.73 51.58 -50.54
C ALA A 1024 57.41 50.80 -50.72
N ILE A 1025 57.50 49.53 -51.15
CA ILE A 1025 56.33 48.64 -51.29
C ILE A 1025 55.70 48.34 -49.92
N HIS A 1026 56.50 48.15 -48.87
CA HIS A 1026 55.97 47.95 -47.52
C HIS A 1026 55.21 49.18 -47.02
N LEU A 1027 55.76 50.38 -47.24
CA LEU A 1027 55.13 51.64 -46.85
C LEU A 1027 53.86 51.96 -47.65
N GLU A 1028 53.85 51.70 -48.97
CA GLU A 1028 52.64 51.80 -49.79
C GLU A 1028 51.56 50.82 -49.33
N ARG A 1029 51.98 49.62 -48.93
CA ARG A 1029 51.07 48.60 -48.43
C ARG A 1029 50.50 49.00 -47.08
N PHE A 1030 51.33 49.22 -46.05
CA PHE A 1030 50.88 49.34 -44.67
C PHE A 1030 50.70 50.76 -44.14
N LEU A 1031 50.94 51.78 -44.97
CA LEU A 1031 50.54 53.19 -44.76
C LEU A 1031 51.18 53.92 -43.55
N LEU A 1032 52.05 53.26 -42.78
CA LEU A 1032 52.80 53.86 -41.67
C LEU A 1032 54.29 53.64 -41.87
N ARG A 1033 55.06 54.71 -41.63
CA ARG A 1033 56.53 54.66 -41.67
C ARG A 1033 57.11 54.63 -40.25
N PRO A 1034 57.81 53.54 -39.88
CA PRO A 1034 58.61 53.51 -38.65
C PRO A 1034 59.72 54.57 -38.68
N ASN A 1035 60.01 55.15 -37.52
CA ASN A 1035 61.10 56.13 -37.37
C ASN A 1035 62.46 55.42 -37.21
N GLN A 1036 62.43 54.22 -36.61
CA GLN A 1036 63.51 53.24 -36.59
C GLN A 1036 62.92 51.86 -36.95
N PRO A 1037 63.74 50.85 -37.32
CA PRO A 1037 63.25 49.51 -37.68
C PRO A 1037 62.31 48.89 -36.63
N ASN A 1038 62.47 49.27 -35.37
CA ASN A 1038 61.73 48.79 -34.20
C ASN A 1038 60.89 49.88 -33.52
N GLU A 1039 60.71 51.07 -34.10
CA GLU A 1039 60.01 52.19 -33.43
C GLU A 1039 59.00 52.92 -34.33
N LEU A 1040 57.75 53.01 -33.86
CA LEU A 1040 56.73 53.94 -34.35
C LEU A 1040 56.63 55.12 -33.37
N LYS A 1041 56.86 56.35 -33.83
CA LYS A 1041 56.83 57.55 -32.98
C LYS A 1041 55.67 58.46 -33.35
N ASP A 1042 54.97 58.91 -32.33
CA ASP A 1042 53.91 59.93 -32.41
C ASP A 1042 52.80 59.62 -33.44
N VAL A 1043 52.37 58.35 -33.49
CA VAL A 1043 51.36 57.84 -34.43
C VAL A 1043 49.96 58.06 -33.88
N LEU A 1044 49.04 58.60 -34.70
CA LEU A 1044 47.64 58.74 -34.33
C LEU A 1044 46.95 57.38 -34.26
N THR A 1045 46.05 57.19 -33.29
CA THR A 1045 45.30 55.93 -33.10
C THR A 1045 44.58 55.45 -34.36
N LYS A 1046 44.04 56.38 -35.16
CA LYS A 1046 43.34 56.07 -36.43
C LYS A 1046 44.24 55.45 -37.48
N ASP A 1047 45.51 55.87 -37.52
CA ASP A 1047 46.47 55.45 -38.53
C ASP A 1047 47.06 54.11 -38.08
N LEU A 1048 47.33 53.96 -36.78
CA LEU A 1048 47.68 52.68 -36.15
C LEU A 1048 46.62 51.61 -36.40
N PHE A 1049 45.33 51.92 -36.18
CA PHE A 1049 44.23 50.99 -36.45
C PHE A 1049 44.21 50.51 -37.91
N ARG A 1050 44.29 51.44 -38.87
CA ARG A 1050 44.27 51.11 -40.31
C ARG A 1050 45.43 50.20 -40.70
N THR A 1051 46.63 50.51 -40.22
CA THR A 1051 47.83 49.71 -40.48
C THR A 1051 47.70 48.32 -39.89
N LEU A 1052 47.35 48.21 -38.60
CA LEU A 1052 47.25 46.90 -37.94
C LEU A 1052 46.13 46.03 -38.52
N ALA A 1053 45.00 46.62 -38.90
CA ALA A 1053 43.93 45.90 -39.59
C ALA A 1053 44.41 45.32 -40.94
N LEU A 1054 45.22 46.07 -41.68
CA LEU A 1054 45.77 45.61 -42.96
C LEU A 1054 46.88 44.57 -42.80
N VAL A 1055 47.73 44.73 -41.79
CA VAL A 1055 48.74 43.74 -41.39
C VAL A 1055 48.04 42.43 -41.03
N ALA A 1056 47.01 42.49 -40.19
CA ALA A 1056 46.25 41.32 -39.80
C ALA A 1056 45.59 40.62 -41.00
N SER A 1057 44.96 41.37 -41.90
CA SER A 1057 44.41 40.83 -43.15
C SER A 1057 45.48 40.17 -44.03
N THR A 1058 46.65 40.80 -44.16
CA THR A 1058 47.76 40.29 -44.96
C THR A 1058 48.32 38.98 -44.42
N TYR A 1059 48.52 38.89 -43.10
CA TYR A 1059 49.14 37.75 -42.44
C TYR A 1059 48.11 36.74 -41.89
N ARG A 1060 46.82 36.91 -42.24
CA ARG A 1060 45.69 36.09 -41.75
C ARG A 1060 45.64 36.00 -40.23
N LEU A 1061 46.01 37.08 -39.55
CA LEU A 1061 45.92 37.19 -38.10
C LEU A 1061 44.49 37.58 -37.71
N ASN A 1062 44.05 37.08 -36.57
CA ASN A 1062 42.78 37.48 -35.99
C ASN A 1062 42.86 38.93 -35.47
N PHE A 1063 42.00 39.83 -35.97
CA PHE A 1063 41.94 41.24 -35.55
C PHE A 1063 40.48 41.70 -35.48
N PRO A 1064 39.80 41.52 -34.32
CA PRO A 1064 38.34 41.56 -34.22
C PRO A 1064 37.75 42.99 -34.13
N TYR A 1065 38.53 44.03 -34.45
CA TYR A 1065 38.12 45.42 -34.29
C TYR A 1065 37.57 45.99 -35.60
N THR A 1066 36.32 46.46 -35.58
CA THR A 1066 35.61 46.94 -36.79
C THR A 1066 35.64 48.46 -36.95
N SER A 1067 36.00 49.20 -35.89
CA SER A 1067 36.06 50.66 -35.92
C SER A 1067 37.25 51.21 -35.13
N ASN A 1068 37.71 52.40 -35.52
CA ASN A 1068 38.75 53.13 -34.78
C ASN A 1068 38.34 53.42 -33.34
N TYR A 1069 37.06 53.66 -33.06
CA TYR A 1069 36.59 53.89 -31.69
C TYR A 1069 36.77 52.65 -30.81
N GLN A 1070 36.30 51.49 -31.31
CA GLN A 1070 36.45 50.20 -30.62
C GLN A 1070 37.92 49.84 -30.38
N PHE A 1071 38.77 50.02 -31.40
CA PHE A 1071 40.21 49.81 -31.28
C PHE A 1071 40.85 50.78 -30.28
N ALA A 1072 40.53 52.08 -30.33
CA ALA A 1072 41.13 53.08 -29.46
C ALA A 1072 40.83 52.83 -27.98
N GLN A 1073 39.60 52.41 -27.67
CA GLN A 1073 39.20 52.05 -26.31
C GLN A 1073 39.95 50.81 -25.84
N ARG A 1074 39.92 49.72 -26.63
CA ARG A 1074 40.57 48.46 -26.29
C ARG A 1074 42.08 48.58 -26.18
N PHE A 1075 42.73 49.27 -27.12
CA PHE A 1075 44.17 49.49 -27.08
C PHE A 1075 44.61 50.31 -25.88
N ALA A 1076 43.78 51.23 -25.38
CA ALA A 1076 44.07 51.99 -24.17
C ALA A 1076 43.90 51.15 -22.89
N ASP A 1077 42.89 50.27 -22.85
CA ASP A 1077 42.60 49.39 -21.72
C ASP A 1077 43.61 48.23 -21.61
N GLU A 1078 44.16 47.77 -22.73
CA GLU A 1078 45.02 46.58 -22.84
C GLU A 1078 46.52 46.91 -22.94
N LEU A 1079 46.94 48.17 -22.69
CA LEU A 1079 48.34 48.59 -22.80
C LEU A 1079 49.30 47.69 -22.00
N GLY A 1080 48.95 47.34 -20.75
CA GLY A 1080 49.79 46.50 -19.91
C GLY A 1080 50.01 45.09 -20.46
N VAL A 1081 49.04 44.54 -21.19
CA VAL A 1081 49.17 43.22 -21.85
C VAL A 1081 50.09 43.32 -23.07
N VAL A 1082 49.94 44.38 -23.86
CA VAL A 1082 50.83 44.64 -25.01
C VAL A 1082 52.25 44.94 -24.54
N GLU A 1083 52.42 45.61 -23.40
CA GLU A 1083 53.74 45.84 -22.79
C GLU A 1083 54.41 44.55 -22.32
N LYS A 1084 53.66 43.67 -21.65
CA LYS A 1084 54.13 42.32 -21.26
C LYS A 1084 54.47 41.45 -22.48
N ALA A 1085 53.91 41.75 -23.65
CA ALA A 1085 54.23 41.09 -24.92
C ALA A 1085 55.52 41.63 -25.61
N GLY A 1086 56.32 42.45 -24.92
CA GLY A 1086 57.64 42.90 -25.41
C GLY A 1086 57.65 44.27 -26.09
N PHE A 1087 56.63 45.10 -25.87
CA PHE A 1087 56.55 46.46 -26.43
C PHE A 1087 56.68 47.52 -25.33
N LYS A 1088 57.30 48.66 -25.65
CA LYS A 1088 57.27 49.86 -24.81
C LYS A 1088 56.32 50.88 -25.42
N ILE A 1089 55.26 51.24 -24.69
CA ILE A 1089 54.23 52.15 -25.23
C ILE A 1089 54.15 53.43 -24.39
N THR A 1090 54.21 54.58 -25.05
CA THR A 1090 53.95 55.87 -24.40
C THR A 1090 52.83 56.61 -25.10
N ARG A 1091 51.87 57.13 -24.33
CA ARG A 1091 50.69 57.84 -24.83
C ARG A 1091 50.80 59.35 -24.58
N ARG A 1092 50.46 60.16 -25.58
CA ARG A 1092 50.38 61.63 -25.48
C ARG A 1092 49.06 62.14 -26.07
N LYS A 1093 48.45 63.14 -25.43
CA LYS A 1093 47.31 63.88 -26.00
C LYS A 1093 47.81 64.86 -27.06
N ALA A 1094 47.29 64.76 -28.28
CA ALA A 1094 47.44 65.78 -29.33
C ALA A 1094 46.17 66.65 -29.32
N GLY A 1095 46.26 67.93 -29.73
CA GLY A 1095 45.13 68.87 -29.67
C GLY A 1095 43.81 68.32 -30.28
N GLY A 1096 42.68 68.61 -29.61
CA GLY A 1096 41.41 67.89 -29.80
C GLY A 1096 41.41 66.55 -29.06
N ASN A 1097 40.33 65.77 -29.08
CA ASN A 1097 40.25 64.48 -28.39
C ASN A 1097 41.11 63.35 -29.02
N LYS A 1098 42.27 63.68 -29.60
CA LYS A 1098 43.12 62.78 -30.41
C LYS A 1098 44.31 62.28 -29.59
N LEU A 1099 44.48 60.96 -29.51
CA LEU A 1099 45.62 60.33 -28.85
C LEU A 1099 46.70 59.99 -29.88
N ARG A 1100 47.96 60.17 -29.48
CA ARG A 1100 49.15 59.71 -30.22
C ARG A 1100 49.94 58.72 -29.36
N TYR A 1101 50.49 57.71 -30.01
CA TYR A 1101 51.26 56.64 -29.40
C TYR A 1101 52.67 56.60 -29.96
N THR A 1102 53.64 56.38 -29.09
CA THR A 1102 54.98 55.93 -29.46
C THR A 1102 55.13 54.50 -28.99
N ILE A 1103 55.47 53.59 -29.90
CA ILE A 1103 55.54 52.15 -29.70
C ILE A 1103 56.93 51.70 -30.15
N ALA A 1104 57.71 51.11 -29.24
CA ALA A 1104 59.01 50.53 -29.55
C ALA A 1104 59.02 49.04 -29.20
N VAL A 1105 59.66 48.21 -30.02
CA VAL A 1105 59.99 46.83 -29.64
C VAL A 1105 61.15 46.87 -28.65
N LEU A 1106 61.04 46.13 -27.54
CA LEU A 1106 62.16 45.97 -26.61
C LEU A 1106 63.11 44.91 -27.19
N ASP A 1107 64.34 45.30 -27.53
CA ASP A 1107 65.38 44.35 -27.95
C ASP A 1107 65.83 43.51 -26.74
N ASP A 1108 65.93 42.19 -26.92
CA ASP A 1108 66.29 41.19 -25.89
C ASP A 1108 67.65 41.47 -25.19
N ASP A 1109 68.51 42.32 -25.76
CA ASP A 1109 69.85 42.64 -25.21
C ASP A 1109 69.86 43.59 -24.01
N THR A 1110 68.71 44.17 -23.61
CA THR A 1110 68.65 45.02 -22.40
C THR A 1110 68.11 44.31 -21.15
N ALA A 1111 67.69 43.04 -21.26
CA ALA A 1111 67.21 42.24 -20.14
C ALA A 1111 68.29 41.34 -19.50
N GLU A 1112 69.56 41.44 -19.92
CA GLU A 1112 70.64 40.57 -19.42
C GLU A 1112 71.30 41.04 -18.11
N LYS A 1113 70.76 42.04 -17.41
CA LYS A 1113 71.36 42.56 -16.16
C LYS A 1113 70.59 42.36 -14.85
N THR A 1114 69.48 41.65 -14.84
CA THR A 1114 68.83 41.28 -13.58
C THR A 1114 68.16 39.91 -13.64
N ALA A 1115 68.72 38.98 -12.86
CA ALA A 1115 68.26 37.63 -12.54
C ALA A 1115 68.51 36.55 -13.61
N GLY A 1116 69.46 35.66 -13.30
CA GLY A 1116 69.74 34.46 -14.07
C GLY A 1116 68.63 33.43 -13.89
N ASP A 1117 67.97 33.10 -14.99
CA ASP A 1117 67.19 31.88 -15.13
C ASP A 1117 67.24 31.42 -16.59
N THR A 1118 67.83 30.24 -16.80
CA THR A 1118 68.08 29.64 -18.12
C THR A 1118 66.87 28.84 -18.57
N SER A 1119 65.75 29.50 -18.86
CA SER A 1119 64.67 28.93 -19.66
C SER A 1119 63.70 30.02 -20.12
N LYS A 1120 64.01 30.68 -21.23
CA LYS A 1120 63.01 31.42 -22.02
C LYS A 1120 62.91 30.80 -23.41
N PRO A 1121 61.69 30.54 -23.93
CA PRO A 1121 61.53 29.93 -25.24
C PRO A 1121 61.92 30.94 -26.32
N LYS A 1122 62.82 30.51 -27.21
CA LYS A 1122 63.02 31.16 -28.51
C LYS A 1122 61.66 31.26 -29.18
N LEU A 1123 61.27 32.47 -29.60
CA LEU A 1123 60.21 32.63 -30.58
C LEU A 1123 60.64 31.89 -31.85
N SER A 1124 60.15 30.66 -32.02
CA SER A 1124 60.45 29.82 -33.17
C SER A 1124 59.86 30.49 -34.40
N LEU A 1125 60.74 30.94 -35.28
CA LEU A 1125 60.45 31.39 -36.64
C LEU A 1125 59.73 30.25 -37.38
N VAL A 1126 58.40 30.33 -37.51
CA VAL A 1126 57.62 29.53 -38.45
C VAL A 1126 57.87 30.12 -39.85
N LYS A 1127 58.32 29.25 -40.75
CA LYS A 1127 58.57 29.52 -42.18
C LYS A 1127 57.32 29.92 -42.96
#